data_AF-A0A942HA20-F1
#
_entry.id   AF-A0A942HA20-F1
#
_cell.length_a   1.000
_cell.length_b   1.000
_cell.length_c   1.000
_cell.angle_alpha   90.00
_cell.angle_beta   90.00
_cell.angle_gamma   90.00
#
_symmetry.space_group_name_H-M   'P 1'
#
loop_
_entity.id
_entity.type
_entity.pdbx_description
1 polymer ?
#
loop_
_entity_poly.entity_id
_entity_poly.type
_entity_poly.pdbx_seq_one_letter_code
_entity_poly.pdbx_strand_id
1 'polypeptide(L)'
;MTPSTATRKKPGSASDPLWYKDAIIYEVHVKAFADSNGDGIGDFPGLMGKLDYLQSLGVTCIWLLPFFPSPLRDDGYDISDYMNVNPNYGTVADFQSFLKEAHARGMQVMIELVINHTSDQHPWFQAARKAPKGSPEREMYVWSDTDKLYSGVRIIFTDTEKSNWTWDDEAQQYYWHRFFAHQPDLNFDNPRVMEEVLKAMRFWLDMGVDGLRLDAIPYLVERDGTSCENVPETHDKIKEIRAAIDAEYDDRLILAEANMWPADVRPYFGEGDECHMAFHFPLMPRIYMALRQEDRLPITEIMAQTPPIPENCQWGLFLRNHDELTLEMVTDDERDYMYFAYSADPRMRINVGIRRRLAPLVDNNRRRIELLNSILFSFPGTPILYYGDEIGMGDNIYLGDRNGVRTPMQWNSDRNAGFSRANPQKLYSPVIMDPVWGYQAINVEAQDSDTSSLLNWTRNMIALRKLFQVFGRGTLEFLKPDNRKVLAYLREYNDERVVCVANLSRFAQPVQLDLARWEGMVPVEMLGYVPFPKIGSEPYSITLGPYSFLWLELQPAPRRNEEAEAAKNPEVMIPAETLADVLAGPGLELLQEAVLPKFVCTQRWFGSKSRTIQNASVYDWATLPDVPDAALLLVDLCYTDGTSERYVFPIALRFNERNIDARDVLVEVRRASDAASDGFVVDGLALEQVRSALLKIIRDGAAIRTQHGTMAGKPSTVAIPENEMHSERSHAEQSNSSLLFEDKFILKLFRRLQPGINPDAEIGRFLTEKGYTQVPPFAGDMVYTPADGEPQTEPTTIAILQGLVQSEGDGWEWTLRELEAIDGEDAGIARYMEAARKLAQRTAEMHAVLATGTTPEMVAEPMTAASLQADAERLIEQAESALATLRRKLADLPEDLGDLAAQLLVQRSKIREIAEQIATVDPATAGKRTRIHGDYHLGQVLRTADDFVLLDFEGEPAKPIEVRREKMSPLRDVAGMLRSFRYAAAAFARTHAGVDDWVEKWDEEVATAFLRSYNSVAAPNGPEDLLRAYLLEKALYELQYELNNRPGWAEIPLRGILKLLDEHRTEATRANHGKR
;
A
#
# COMPACT_ATOMS: atom_id res chain seq x y z
N MET A 1 -37.03 16.50 7.98
CA MET A 1 -36.18 16.01 9.09
C MET A 1 -34.92 15.47 8.46
N THR A 2 -33.85 16.27 8.50
CA THR A 2 -32.52 15.90 8.01
C THR A 2 -31.97 14.78 8.89
N PRO A 3 -31.37 13.71 8.33
CA PRO A 3 -30.73 12.69 9.12
C PRO A 3 -29.49 13.29 9.80
N SER A 4 -29.46 13.16 11.12
CA SER A 4 -28.30 13.50 11.95
C SER A 4 -27.08 12.74 11.44
N THR A 5 -26.05 13.48 11.03
CA THR A 5 -24.69 12.98 10.88
C THR A 5 -24.24 12.45 12.23
N ALA A 6 -24.34 11.13 12.42
CA ALA A 6 -23.75 10.44 13.55
C ALA A 6 -22.23 10.66 13.46
N THR A 7 -21.70 11.48 14.35
CA THR A 7 -20.27 11.58 14.62
C THR A 7 -19.78 10.20 15.04
N ARG A 8 -19.10 9.46 14.14
CA ARG A 8 -18.32 8.28 14.50
C ARG A 8 -17.35 8.70 15.61
N LYS A 9 -17.55 8.20 16.84
CA LYS A 9 -16.63 8.41 17.97
C LYS A 9 -15.25 7.85 17.59
N LYS A 10 -14.17 8.52 18.00
CA LYS A 10 -12.80 8.04 17.76
C LYS A 10 -12.60 6.66 18.42
N PRO A 11 -12.08 5.64 17.71
CA PRO A 11 -11.69 4.36 18.30
C PRO A 11 -10.72 4.57 19.48
N GLY A 12 -10.94 3.87 20.59
CA GLY A 12 -10.07 3.97 21.78
C GLY A 12 -10.20 5.28 22.57
N SER A 13 -11.26 6.06 22.39
CA SER A 13 -11.51 7.24 23.22
C SER A 13 -11.73 6.84 24.68
N ALA A 14 -11.04 7.49 25.62
CA ALA A 14 -11.18 7.31 27.07
C ALA A 14 -12.60 7.57 27.64
N SER A 15 -13.57 7.95 26.81
CA SER A 15 -14.98 8.14 27.19
C SER A 15 -15.89 6.97 26.82
N ASP A 16 -15.32 5.89 26.25
CA ASP A 16 -15.99 4.61 26.06
C ASP A 16 -15.60 3.67 27.23
N PRO A 17 -16.57 3.16 28.02
CA PRO A 17 -16.27 2.22 29.11
C PRO A 17 -15.60 0.92 28.64
N LEU A 18 -15.65 0.62 27.34
CA LEU A 18 -15.01 -0.54 26.72
C LEU A 18 -13.82 -0.13 25.82
N TRP A 19 -13.20 1.02 26.06
CA TRP A 19 -12.11 1.56 25.23
C TRP A 19 -10.98 0.52 24.98
N TYR A 20 -10.71 -0.32 25.98
CA TYR A 20 -9.68 -1.36 25.93
C TYR A 20 -9.94 -2.42 24.86
N LYS A 21 -11.19 -2.59 24.38
CA LYS A 21 -11.50 -3.52 23.28
C LYS A 21 -10.99 -3.06 21.93
N ASP A 22 -10.85 -1.74 21.74
CA ASP A 22 -10.37 -1.13 20.50
C ASP A 22 -8.92 -0.65 20.60
N ALA A 23 -8.29 -0.83 21.76
CA ALA A 23 -6.96 -0.33 22.02
C ALA A 23 -5.87 -1.03 21.18
N ILE A 24 -4.73 -0.35 21.05
CA ILE A 24 -3.45 -0.90 20.64
C ILE A 24 -2.50 -0.64 21.81
N ILE A 25 -2.15 -1.69 22.54
CA ILE A 25 -1.32 -1.59 23.73
C ILE A 25 0.15 -1.73 23.32
N TYR A 26 1.01 -0.90 23.89
CA TYR A 26 2.45 -0.94 23.67
C TYR A 26 3.16 -1.15 25.01
N GLU A 27 3.76 -2.32 25.17
CA GLU A 27 4.51 -2.73 26.35
C GLU A 27 5.92 -2.16 26.30
N VAL A 28 6.28 -1.36 27.31
CA VAL A 28 7.57 -0.68 27.36
C VAL A 28 8.11 -0.57 28.78
N HIS A 29 9.43 -0.74 28.91
CA HIS A 29 10.14 -0.43 30.14
C HIS A 29 10.73 0.98 30.09
N VAL A 30 10.43 1.82 31.09
CA VAL A 30 10.97 3.19 31.18
C VAL A 30 12.49 3.22 31.02
N LYS A 31 13.21 2.35 31.76
CA LYS A 31 14.67 2.24 31.71
C LYS A 31 15.26 1.93 30.34
N ALA A 32 14.47 1.33 29.44
CA ALA A 32 14.94 0.80 28.17
C ALA A 32 14.60 1.69 26.98
N PHE A 33 13.73 2.69 27.16
CA PHE A 33 13.16 3.40 26.02
C PHE A 33 13.97 4.61 25.60
N ALA A 34 14.24 5.57 26.49
CA ALA A 34 15.09 6.73 26.19
C ALA A 34 15.64 7.36 27.48
N ASP A 35 16.93 7.69 27.47
CA ASP A 35 17.64 8.39 28.56
C ASP A 35 17.75 9.88 28.21
N SER A 36 17.17 10.74 29.06
CA SER A 36 17.17 12.19 28.84
C SER A 36 18.29 12.92 29.56
N ASN A 37 18.86 12.32 30.61
CA ASN A 37 19.81 12.98 31.52
C ASN A 37 21.27 12.55 31.28
N GLY A 38 21.50 11.51 30.47
CA GLY A 38 22.80 10.99 30.07
C GLY A 38 23.52 10.12 31.12
N ASP A 39 22.79 9.53 32.07
CA ASP A 39 23.34 8.62 33.08
C ASP A 39 23.48 7.17 32.60
N GLY A 40 22.83 6.81 31.50
CA GLY A 40 22.84 5.48 30.89
C GLY A 40 21.58 4.65 31.16
N ILE A 41 20.57 5.21 31.82
CA ILE A 41 19.30 4.57 32.19
C ILE A 41 18.15 5.41 31.62
N GLY A 42 17.15 4.76 31.04
CA GLY A 42 15.97 5.46 30.56
C GLY A 42 15.10 6.01 31.69
N ASP A 43 14.44 7.14 31.44
CA ASP A 43 13.70 7.89 32.46
C ASP A 43 12.36 8.44 31.92
N PHE A 44 11.47 8.88 32.81
CA PHE A 44 10.16 9.40 32.42
C PHE A 44 10.23 10.62 31.49
N PRO A 45 11.10 11.62 31.70
CA PRO A 45 11.28 12.70 30.73
C PRO A 45 11.73 12.21 29.35
N GLY A 46 12.59 11.19 29.28
CA GLY A 46 13.01 10.55 28.05
C GLY A 46 11.86 9.84 27.33
N LEU A 47 11.09 9.03 28.06
CA LEU A 47 9.89 8.38 27.53
C LEU A 47 8.84 9.40 27.05
N MET A 48 8.62 10.46 27.84
CA MET A 48 7.74 11.58 27.47
C MET A 48 8.18 12.24 26.16
N GLY A 49 9.49 12.42 25.97
CA GLY A 49 10.07 12.94 24.72
C GLY A 49 9.89 12.03 23.50
N LYS A 50 9.39 10.80 23.68
CA LYS A 50 9.12 9.83 22.61
C LYS A 50 7.64 9.53 22.42
N LEU A 51 6.74 10.26 23.08
CA LEU A 51 5.29 10.09 22.90
C LEU A 51 4.82 10.36 21.46
N ASP A 52 5.47 11.27 20.74
CA ASP A 52 5.12 11.56 19.34
C ASP A 52 5.41 10.35 18.42
N TYR A 53 6.45 9.56 18.73
CA TYR A 53 6.73 8.31 18.04
C TYR A 53 5.65 7.26 18.31
N LEU A 54 5.23 7.09 19.56
CA LEU A 54 4.17 6.13 19.92
C LEU A 54 2.83 6.54 19.29
N GLN A 55 2.53 7.85 19.27
CA GLN A 55 1.35 8.36 18.62
C GLN A 55 1.38 8.13 17.10
N SER A 56 2.53 8.37 16.44
CA SER A 56 2.68 8.12 15.00
C SER A 56 2.64 6.63 14.65
N LEU A 57 3.09 5.76 15.55
CA LEU A 57 2.93 4.32 15.45
C LEU A 57 1.44 3.89 15.48
N GLY A 58 0.58 4.71 16.10
CA GLY A 58 -0.86 4.47 16.21
C GLY A 58 -1.28 3.82 17.53
N VAL A 59 -0.36 3.69 18.48
CA VAL A 59 -0.58 3.23 19.86
C VAL A 59 -1.68 4.05 20.52
N THR A 60 -2.54 3.40 21.28
CA THR A 60 -3.57 4.08 22.07
C THR A 60 -3.41 3.85 23.56
N CYS A 61 -2.69 2.81 24.00
CA CYS A 61 -2.43 2.58 25.41
C CYS A 61 -0.97 2.19 25.62
N ILE A 62 -0.31 2.84 26.58
CA ILE A 62 1.07 2.52 26.95
C ILE A 62 1.01 1.65 28.21
N TRP A 63 1.56 0.45 28.16
CA TRP A 63 1.76 -0.41 29.32
C TRP A 63 3.18 -0.25 29.83
N LEU A 64 3.33 0.30 31.03
CA LEU A 64 4.61 0.47 31.69
C LEU A 64 4.94 -0.73 32.57
N LEU A 65 6.10 -1.35 32.30
CA LEU A 65 6.73 -2.30 33.22
C LEU A 65 7.05 -1.64 34.58
N PRO A 66 7.37 -2.39 35.65
CA PRO A 66 7.47 -1.83 36.99
C PRO A 66 8.51 -0.70 37.05
N PHE A 67 8.07 0.46 37.54
CA PHE A 67 8.91 1.66 37.68
C PHE A 67 9.05 2.12 39.13
N PHE A 68 8.62 1.29 40.08
CA PHE A 68 8.67 1.56 41.51
C PHE A 68 10.10 1.44 42.06
N PRO A 69 10.40 2.05 43.22
CA PRO A 69 11.59 1.71 43.98
C PRO A 69 11.68 0.19 44.18
N SER A 70 12.84 -0.35 43.85
CA SER A 70 13.14 -1.77 43.85
C SER A 70 14.66 -1.93 43.88
N PRO A 71 15.21 -3.00 44.51
CA PRO A 71 16.62 -3.35 44.37
C PRO A 71 16.96 -3.98 43.01
N LEU A 72 15.97 -4.15 42.13
CA LEU A 72 16.07 -4.65 40.75
C LEU A 72 16.66 -6.05 40.66
N ARG A 73 16.37 -6.91 41.65
CA ARG A 73 16.84 -8.31 41.65
C ARG A 73 15.96 -9.19 40.78
N ASP A 74 14.70 -8.79 40.59
CA ASP A 74 13.82 -9.28 39.52
C ASP A 74 13.34 -8.10 38.67
N ASP A 75 14.29 -7.22 38.35
CA ASP A 75 14.11 -6.17 37.35
C ASP A 75 12.97 -5.17 37.60
N GLY A 76 12.55 -5.01 38.86
CA GLY A 76 11.48 -4.10 39.27
C GLY A 76 10.24 -4.80 39.81
N TYR A 77 10.07 -6.11 39.57
CA TYR A 77 8.96 -6.90 40.10
C TYR A 77 9.07 -7.11 41.62
N ASP A 78 10.28 -7.02 42.17
CA ASP A 78 10.56 -6.95 43.60
C ASP A 78 10.37 -5.51 44.13
N ILE A 79 9.13 -5.06 44.31
CA ILE A 79 8.78 -3.69 44.73
C ILE A 79 9.12 -3.44 46.21
N SER A 80 9.82 -2.33 46.51
CA SER A 80 10.13 -1.89 47.88
C SER A 80 9.35 -0.66 48.36
N ASP A 81 8.65 0.04 47.45
CA ASP A 81 7.69 1.12 47.77
C ASP A 81 6.67 1.28 46.63
N TYR A 82 5.39 0.95 46.88
CA TYR A 82 4.33 1.00 45.87
C TYR A 82 3.88 2.40 45.46
N MET A 83 4.13 3.43 46.28
CA MET A 83 3.54 4.77 46.09
C MET A 83 4.58 5.79 45.66
N ASN A 84 5.64 5.34 44.99
CA ASN A 84 6.74 6.19 44.57
C ASN A 84 7.35 5.70 43.26
N VAL A 85 8.22 6.52 42.67
CA VAL A 85 8.95 6.20 41.43
C VAL A 85 10.40 5.87 41.79
N ASN A 86 10.98 4.87 41.11
CA ASN A 86 12.40 4.54 41.26
C ASN A 86 13.24 5.78 40.95
N PRO A 87 14.17 6.19 41.84
CA PRO A 87 14.97 7.39 41.62
C PRO A 87 15.76 7.41 40.30
N ASN A 88 16.08 6.24 39.74
CA ASN A 88 16.75 6.14 38.44
C ASN A 88 15.85 6.50 37.25
N TYR A 89 14.53 6.49 37.42
CA TYR A 89 13.54 6.77 36.36
C TYR A 89 12.93 8.17 36.47
N GLY A 90 13.22 8.90 37.56
CA GLY A 90 12.71 10.23 37.85
C GLY A 90 11.89 10.27 39.13
N THR A 91 10.87 11.11 39.15
CA THR A 91 10.01 11.36 40.32
C THR A 91 8.53 11.12 40.01
N VAL A 92 7.68 11.10 41.04
CA VAL A 92 6.22 11.08 40.88
C VAL A 92 5.72 12.27 40.03
N ALA A 93 6.37 13.43 40.13
CA ALA A 93 6.01 14.60 39.32
C ALA A 93 6.36 14.41 37.83
N ASP A 94 7.45 13.71 37.52
CA ASP A 94 7.81 13.36 36.15
C ASP A 94 6.81 12.36 35.56
N PHE A 95 6.39 11.37 36.36
CA PHE A 95 5.31 10.45 35.98
C PHE A 95 4.00 11.19 35.70
N GLN A 96 3.58 12.11 36.59
CA GLN A 96 2.37 12.92 36.38
C GLN A 96 2.45 13.77 35.10
N SER A 97 3.64 14.30 34.80
CA SER A 97 3.89 15.06 33.56
C SER A 97 3.76 14.15 32.34
N PHE A 98 4.38 12.97 32.37
CA PHE A 98 4.24 11.94 31.33
C PHE A 98 2.78 11.54 31.12
N LEU A 99 2.05 11.24 32.20
CA LEU A 99 0.65 10.82 32.16
C LEU A 99 -0.22 11.89 31.49
N LYS A 100 -0.05 13.15 31.90
CA LYS A 100 -0.75 14.29 31.31
C LYS A 100 -0.46 14.45 29.81
N GLU A 101 0.80 14.31 29.41
CA GLU A 101 1.21 14.44 27.99
C GLU A 101 0.74 13.26 27.12
N ALA A 102 0.65 12.05 27.69
CA ALA A 102 0.05 10.89 27.04
C ALA A 102 -1.46 11.11 26.83
N HIS A 103 -2.18 11.54 27.87
CA HIS A 103 -3.61 11.88 27.77
C HIS A 103 -3.89 13.01 26.79
N ALA A 104 -3.04 14.05 26.74
CA ALA A 104 -3.15 15.14 25.78
C ALA A 104 -3.08 14.66 24.32
N ARG A 105 -2.41 13.52 24.09
CA ARG A 105 -2.31 12.83 22.78
C ARG A 105 -3.40 11.78 22.56
N GLY A 106 -4.31 11.61 23.52
CA GLY A 106 -5.37 10.61 23.49
C GLY A 106 -4.87 9.17 23.72
N MET A 107 -3.75 9.01 24.44
CA MET A 107 -3.23 7.69 24.81
C MET A 107 -3.50 7.42 26.29
N GLN A 108 -4.09 6.26 26.60
CA GLN A 108 -4.21 5.74 27.96
C GLN A 108 -2.86 5.26 28.49
N VAL A 109 -2.73 5.19 29.82
CA VAL A 109 -1.57 4.62 30.49
C VAL A 109 -2.02 3.51 31.45
N MET A 110 -1.49 2.32 31.22
CA MET A 110 -1.60 1.17 32.10
C MET A 110 -0.26 0.94 32.81
N ILE A 111 -0.30 0.63 34.11
CA ILE A 111 0.89 0.31 34.88
C ILE A 111 0.87 -1.13 35.35
N GLU A 112 2.05 -1.68 35.56
CA GLU A 112 2.24 -2.88 36.36
C GLU A 112 1.89 -2.66 37.82
N LEU A 113 1.19 -3.60 38.43
CA LEU A 113 1.04 -3.65 39.88
C LEU A 113 1.19 -5.08 40.39
N VAL A 114 2.33 -5.34 41.03
CA VAL A 114 2.65 -6.63 41.61
C VAL A 114 2.01 -6.75 42.99
N ILE A 115 0.89 -7.46 43.07
CA ILE A 115 0.11 -7.56 44.31
C ILE A 115 0.34 -8.86 45.07
N ASN A 116 0.95 -9.87 44.44
CA ASN A 116 1.22 -11.15 45.09
C ASN A 116 2.31 -11.06 46.18
N HIS A 117 3.38 -10.32 45.91
CA HIS A 117 4.58 -10.30 46.74
C HIS A 117 5.21 -8.90 46.75
N THR A 118 6.13 -8.66 47.69
CA THR A 118 6.97 -7.45 47.73
C THR A 118 8.45 -7.84 47.68
N SER A 119 9.36 -6.88 47.56
CA SER A 119 10.77 -7.10 47.90
C SER A 119 10.95 -7.48 49.37
N ASP A 120 11.95 -8.30 49.68
CA ASP A 120 12.46 -8.51 51.04
C ASP A 120 12.99 -7.21 51.69
N GLN A 121 13.24 -6.16 50.91
CA GLN A 121 13.62 -4.84 51.40
C GLN A 121 12.42 -3.92 51.67
N HIS A 122 11.20 -4.34 51.33
CA HIS A 122 10.00 -3.55 51.59
C HIS A 122 9.87 -3.27 53.10
N PRO A 123 9.50 -2.04 53.53
CA PRO A 123 9.34 -1.71 54.95
C PRO A 123 8.41 -2.66 55.70
N TRP A 124 7.39 -3.19 55.02
CA TRP A 124 6.49 -4.20 55.58
C TRP A 124 7.23 -5.50 55.95
N PHE A 125 8.05 -6.06 55.04
CA PHE A 125 8.80 -7.29 55.34
C PHE A 125 9.84 -7.06 56.43
N GLN A 126 10.54 -5.92 56.36
CA GLN A 126 11.51 -5.53 57.37
C GLN A 126 10.90 -5.37 58.77
N ALA A 127 9.66 -4.90 58.85
CA ALA A 127 8.89 -4.88 60.10
C ALA A 127 8.43 -6.29 60.50
N ALA A 128 7.88 -7.07 59.56
CA ALA A 128 7.35 -8.41 59.79
C ALA A 128 8.40 -9.39 60.34
N ARG A 129 9.61 -9.41 59.77
CA ARG A 129 10.71 -10.29 60.22
C ARG A 129 11.18 -9.99 61.65
N LYS A 130 11.04 -8.73 62.10
CA LYS A 130 11.39 -8.25 63.46
C LYS A 130 10.24 -8.37 64.45
N ALA A 131 9.01 -8.50 63.97
CA ALA A 131 7.83 -8.49 64.81
C ALA A 131 7.61 -9.85 65.51
N PRO A 132 7.00 -9.86 66.70
CA PRO A 132 6.63 -11.11 67.38
C PRO A 132 5.69 -11.98 66.53
N LYS A 133 5.78 -13.31 66.68
CA LYS A 133 4.85 -14.26 66.02
C LYS A 133 3.39 -13.92 66.35
N GLY A 134 2.52 -13.88 65.34
CA GLY A 134 1.10 -13.54 65.48
C GLY A 134 0.77 -12.06 65.60
N SER A 135 1.76 -11.15 65.49
CA SER A 135 1.47 -9.70 65.51
C SER A 135 0.89 -9.21 64.18
N PRO A 136 0.13 -8.10 64.17
CA PRO A 136 -0.44 -7.55 62.93
C PRO A 136 0.61 -7.21 61.86
N GLU A 137 1.83 -6.83 62.25
CA GLU A 137 2.96 -6.58 61.34
C GLU A 137 3.54 -7.89 60.80
N ARG A 138 3.62 -8.94 61.64
CA ARG A 138 4.08 -10.27 61.24
C ARG A 138 3.21 -10.89 60.16
N GLU A 139 1.89 -10.82 60.37
CA GLU A 139 0.86 -11.43 59.53
C GLU A 139 0.67 -10.75 58.17
N MET A 140 1.48 -9.74 57.81
CA MET A 140 1.49 -9.19 56.44
C MET A 140 2.04 -10.19 55.41
N TYR A 141 2.82 -11.19 55.85
CA TYR A 141 3.44 -12.22 55.02
C TYR A 141 3.09 -13.61 55.55
N VAL A 142 3.30 -14.63 54.73
CA VAL A 142 2.97 -16.02 55.06
C VAL A 142 4.17 -16.69 55.75
N TRP A 143 4.01 -17.09 57.02
CA TRP A 143 5.06 -17.68 57.85
C TRP A 143 4.74 -19.12 58.27
N SER A 144 5.78 -19.93 58.47
CA SER A 144 5.66 -21.28 59.01
C SER A 144 6.86 -21.68 59.87
N ASP A 145 6.63 -22.52 60.88
CA ASP A 145 7.71 -23.14 61.67
C ASP A 145 8.44 -24.26 60.90
N THR A 146 7.86 -24.74 59.80
CA THR A 146 8.43 -25.80 58.94
C THR A 146 8.20 -25.49 57.47
N ASP A 147 9.01 -26.05 56.59
CA ASP A 147 8.87 -25.99 55.13
C ASP A 147 7.85 -27.02 54.57
N LYS A 148 6.97 -27.57 55.41
CA LYS A 148 6.11 -28.71 55.07
C LYS A 148 4.70 -28.34 54.60
N LEU A 149 4.25 -27.12 54.88
CA LEU A 149 2.94 -26.65 54.41
C LEU A 149 2.96 -26.47 52.89
N TYR A 150 1.81 -26.69 52.24
CA TYR A 150 1.66 -26.57 50.79
C TYR A 150 2.58 -27.56 50.04
N SER A 151 2.73 -28.76 50.59
CA SER A 151 3.55 -29.80 49.98
C SER A 151 2.97 -30.24 48.64
N GLY A 152 3.82 -30.29 47.60
CA GLY A 152 3.42 -30.68 46.24
C GLY A 152 3.10 -29.51 45.32
N VAL A 153 3.08 -28.28 45.82
CA VAL A 153 3.04 -27.07 44.99
C VAL A 153 4.34 -26.95 44.18
N ARG A 154 4.22 -26.64 42.88
CA ARG A 154 5.37 -26.51 41.98
C ARG A 154 6.23 -25.29 42.32
N ILE A 155 7.51 -25.36 41.94
CA ILE A 155 8.43 -24.22 41.95
C ILE A 155 8.43 -23.62 40.55
N ILE A 156 8.24 -22.30 40.44
CA ILE A 156 8.18 -21.60 39.14
C ILE A 156 9.59 -21.42 38.58
N PHE A 157 10.49 -20.78 39.34
CA PHE A 157 11.88 -20.55 38.92
C PHE A 157 12.80 -21.72 39.30
N THR A 158 12.58 -22.85 38.64
CA THR A 158 13.27 -24.13 38.90
C THR A 158 14.79 -24.07 38.75
N ASP A 159 15.30 -23.13 37.96
CA ASP A 159 16.74 -22.97 37.72
C ASP A 159 17.47 -22.31 38.90
N THR A 160 16.73 -21.64 39.80
CA THR A 160 17.29 -20.85 40.91
C THR A 160 16.80 -21.33 42.27
N GLU A 161 15.49 -21.52 42.44
CA GLU A 161 14.89 -21.83 43.73
C GLU A 161 14.76 -23.34 43.94
N LYS A 162 15.02 -23.79 45.17
CA LYS A 162 14.93 -25.21 45.56
C LYS A 162 13.66 -25.54 46.33
N SER A 163 12.98 -24.51 46.81
CA SER A 163 11.80 -24.58 47.65
C SER A 163 11.04 -23.25 47.53
N ASN A 164 9.74 -23.28 47.74
CA ASN A 164 8.92 -22.07 47.91
C ASN A 164 8.93 -21.55 49.36
N TRP A 165 9.71 -22.18 50.23
CA TRP A 165 9.94 -21.76 51.61
C TRP A 165 11.42 -21.44 51.84
N THR A 166 11.69 -20.24 52.33
CA THR A 166 13.04 -19.81 52.74
C THR A 166 13.08 -19.50 54.23
N TRP A 167 14.13 -19.96 54.91
CA TRP A 167 14.37 -19.67 56.32
C TRP A 167 14.86 -18.24 56.50
N ASP A 168 14.23 -17.48 57.42
CA ASP A 168 14.71 -16.17 57.83
C ASP A 168 15.35 -16.21 59.23
N ASP A 169 16.62 -15.84 59.30
CA ASP A 169 17.41 -15.88 60.53
C ASP A 169 16.98 -14.87 61.60
N GLU A 170 16.30 -13.79 61.24
CA GLU A 170 15.81 -12.81 62.23
C GLU A 170 14.46 -13.24 62.78
N ALA A 171 13.59 -13.72 61.90
CA ALA A 171 12.25 -14.20 62.22
C ALA A 171 12.24 -15.57 62.90
N GLN A 172 13.30 -16.37 62.73
CA GLN A 172 13.39 -17.76 63.19
C GLN A 172 12.19 -18.62 62.72
N GLN A 173 11.76 -18.38 61.47
CA GLN A 173 10.68 -19.08 60.77
C GLN A 173 10.96 -19.09 59.26
N TYR A 174 10.32 -20.01 58.55
CA TYR A 174 10.25 -19.96 57.11
C TYR A 174 9.19 -18.94 56.66
N TYR A 175 9.45 -18.23 55.57
CA TYR A 175 8.44 -17.45 54.85
C TYR A 175 8.23 -18.03 53.44
N TRP A 176 7.01 -17.85 52.93
CA TRP A 176 6.61 -18.33 51.61
C TRP A 176 7.02 -17.33 50.52
N HIS A 177 7.41 -17.87 49.37
CA HIS A 177 7.62 -17.12 48.14
C HIS A 177 7.34 -18.02 46.93
N ARG A 178 6.57 -17.52 45.95
CA ARG A 178 6.31 -18.25 44.70
C ARG A 178 7.39 -18.06 43.65
N PHE A 179 8.07 -16.92 43.74
CA PHE A 179 9.14 -16.48 42.86
C PHE A 179 10.48 -16.62 43.58
N PHE A 180 11.38 -15.63 43.49
CA PHE A 180 12.64 -15.70 44.21
C PHE A 180 12.47 -15.54 45.72
N ALA A 181 13.42 -16.05 46.50
CA ALA A 181 13.40 -15.89 47.96
C ALA A 181 13.33 -14.41 48.40
N HIS A 182 13.85 -13.48 47.60
CA HIS A 182 13.76 -12.04 47.90
C HIS A 182 12.43 -11.38 47.49
N GLN A 183 11.44 -12.18 47.12
CA GLN A 183 10.08 -11.79 46.79
C GLN A 183 9.09 -12.48 47.75
N PRO A 184 9.12 -12.17 49.07
CA PRO A 184 8.20 -12.76 50.03
C PRO A 184 6.73 -12.44 49.68
N ASP A 185 5.89 -13.47 49.69
CA ASP A 185 4.48 -13.40 49.34
C ASP A 185 3.65 -12.73 50.43
N LEU A 186 2.75 -11.85 50.02
CA LEU A 186 1.80 -11.16 50.88
C LEU A 186 0.68 -12.11 51.31
N ASN A 187 0.26 -12.01 52.57
CA ASN A 187 -0.77 -12.88 53.13
C ASN A 187 -2.18 -12.32 52.88
N PHE A 188 -2.86 -12.75 51.82
CA PHE A 188 -4.22 -12.28 51.50
C PHE A 188 -5.33 -12.80 52.43
N ASP A 189 -5.03 -13.73 53.35
CA ASP A 189 -5.96 -14.06 54.44
C ASP A 189 -6.01 -12.94 55.50
N ASN A 190 -5.01 -12.07 55.54
CA ASN A 190 -5.00 -10.88 56.38
C ASN A 190 -5.72 -9.71 55.68
N PRO A 191 -6.87 -9.22 56.18
CA PRO A 191 -7.61 -8.14 55.52
C PRO A 191 -6.81 -6.84 55.39
N ARG A 192 -5.80 -6.61 56.23
CA ARG A 192 -4.91 -5.44 56.12
C ARG A 192 -4.08 -5.44 54.84
N VAL A 193 -3.75 -6.62 54.30
CA VAL A 193 -3.05 -6.73 53.02
C VAL A 193 -3.94 -6.19 51.90
N MET A 194 -5.22 -6.59 51.87
CA MET A 194 -6.18 -6.07 50.90
C MET A 194 -6.35 -4.54 51.03
N GLU A 195 -6.43 -4.02 52.25
CA GLU A 195 -6.51 -2.57 52.48
C GLU A 195 -5.30 -1.81 51.92
N GLU A 196 -4.07 -2.29 52.15
CA GLU A 196 -2.85 -1.63 51.63
C GLU A 196 -2.70 -1.81 50.11
N VAL A 197 -3.11 -2.95 49.55
CA VAL A 197 -3.15 -3.17 48.09
C VAL A 197 -4.13 -2.18 47.43
N LEU A 198 -5.36 -2.07 47.94
CA LEU A 198 -6.34 -1.12 47.42
C LEU A 198 -5.86 0.33 47.58
N LYS A 199 -5.17 0.66 48.66
CA LYS A 199 -4.57 1.99 48.85
C LYS A 199 -3.48 2.29 47.82
N ALA A 200 -2.62 1.32 47.50
CA ALA A 200 -1.64 1.46 46.42
C ALA A 200 -2.31 1.66 45.06
N MET A 201 -3.38 0.90 44.77
CA MET A 201 -4.18 1.08 43.54
C MET A 201 -4.79 2.48 43.45
N ARG A 202 -5.50 2.92 44.51
CA ARG A 202 -6.12 4.25 44.58
C ARG A 202 -5.11 5.36 44.36
N PHE A 203 -3.91 5.27 44.94
CA PHE A 203 -2.87 6.28 44.77
C PHE A 203 -2.57 6.58 43.28
N TRP A 204 -2.48 5.54 42.43
CA TRP A 204 -2.20 5.72 41.01
C TRP A 204 -3.46 6.05 40.20
N LEU A 205 -4.61 5.45 40.54
CA LEU A 205 -5.90 5.74 39.88
C LEU A 205 -6.35 7.19 40.13
N ASP A 206 -6.13 7.72 41.33
CA ASP A 206 -6.38 9.12 41.71
C ASP A 206 -5.53 10.10 40.88
N MET A 207 -4.33 9.69 40.47
CA MET A 207 -3.49 10.49 39.57
C MET A 207 -3.96 10.46 38.12
N GLY A 208 -4.83 9.50 37.76
CA GLY A 208 -5.40 9.35 36.43
C GLY A 208 -4.87 8.16 35.64
N VAL A 209 -4.19 7.18 36.25
CA VAL A 209 -3.85 5.92 35.58
C VAL A 209 -5.13 5.25 35.08
N ASP A 210 -5.09 4.75 33.85
CA ASP A 210 -6.28 4.23 33.15
C ASP A 210 -6.43 2.72 33.29
N GLY A 211 -5.34 2.01 33.58
CA GLY A 211 -5.38 0.56 33.75
C GLY A 211 -4.31 0.02 34.70
N LEU A 212 -4.60 -1.14 35.28
CA LEU A 212 -3.69 -1.91 36.11
C LEU A 212 -3.53 -3.29 35.50
N ARG A 213 -2.29 -3.67 35.15
CA ARG A 213 -1.97 -5.07 34.88
C ARG A 213 -1.56 -5.70 36.21
N LEU A 214 -2.34 -6.67 36.65
CA LEU A 214 -2.10 -7.39 37.90
C LEU A 214 -1.22 -8.60 37.58
N ASP A 215 0.01 -8.53 38.08
CA ASP A 215 1.03 -9.58 37.98
C ASP A 215 0.72 -10.73 38.93
N ALA A 216 1.06 -11.96 38.52
CA ALA A 216 1.09 -13.13 39.41
C ALA A 216 -0.23 -13.43 40.14
N ILE A 217 -1.37 -12.98 39.62
CA ILE A 217 -2.67 -13.11 40.29
C ILE A 217 -3.16 -14.53 40.55
N PRO A 218 -2.68 -15.60 39.89
CA PRO A 218 -3.11 -16.93 40.27
C PRO A 218 -2.61 -17.43 41.60
N TYR A 219 -1.69 -16.70 42.22
CA TYR A 219 -0.93 -17.19 43.36
C TYR A 219 -1.28 -16.50 44.68
N LEU A 220 -2.25 -15.57 44.69
CA LEU A 220 -2.53 -14.69 45.84
C LEU A 220 -2.90 -15.42 47.14
N VAL A 221 -3.47 -16.63 47.05
CA VAL A 221 -3.97 -17.35 48.23
C VAL A 221 -3.50 -18.80 48.17
N GLU A 222 -2.94 -19.28 49.28
CA GLU A 222 -2.47 -20.64 49.43
C GLU A 222 -3.42 -21.50 50.29
N ARG A 223 -3.63 -22.76 49.90
CA ARG A 223 -4.44 -23.73 50.63
C ARG A 223 -3.77 -25.10 50.63
N ASP A 224 -3.66 -25.71 51.81
CA ASP A 224 -3.07 -27.03 51.95
C ASP A 224 -3.89 -28.10 51.19
N GLY A 225 -3.20 -29.02 50.53
CA GLY A 225 -3.83 -30.05 49.69
C GLY A 225 -4.33 -29.55 48.32
N THR A 226 -4.00 -28.32 47.92
CA THR A 226 -4.27 -27.77 46.58
C THR A 226 -2.97 -27.46 45.84
N SER A 227 -3.06 -26.99 44.59
CA SER A 227 -1.92 -26.45 43.85
C SER A 227 -1.47 -25.07 44.34
N CYS A 228 -2.25 -24.39 45.21
CA CYS A 228 -2.09 -22.97 45.53
C CYS A 228 -2.10 -22.08 44.27
N GLU A 229 -2.82 -22.52 43.24
CA GLU A 229 -3.04 -21.80 41.98
C GLU A 229 -4.55 -21.84 41.70
N ASN A 230 -5.15 -20.71 41.32
CA ASN A 230 -6.59 -20.59 41.02
C ASN A 230 -7.52 -21.06 42.13
N VAL A 231 -7.10 -20.96 43.40
CA VAL A 231 -8.01 -21.33 44.49
C VAL A 231 -9.22 -20.38 44.48
N PRO A 232 -10.43 -20.84 44.83
CA PRO A 232 -11.64 -19.99 44.77
C PRO A 232 -11.49 -18.66 45.53
N GLU A 233 -10.80 -18.67 46.65
CA GLU A 233 -10.55 -17.49 47.47
C GLU A 233 -9.70 -16.43 46.74
N THR A 234 -8.80 -16.83 45.84
CA THR A 234 -8.07 -15.89 44.97
C THR A 234 -9.04 -15.11 44.07
N HIS A 235 -10.02 -15.80 43.48
CA HIS A 235 -11.06 -15.17 42.66
C HIS A 235 -11.95 -14.24 43.51
N ASP A 236 -12.29 -14.63 44.74
CA ASP A 236 -13.04 -13.77 45.66
C ASP A 236 -12.27 -12.46 45.95
N LYS A 237 -10.94 -12.52 46.11
CA LYS A 237 -10.10 -11.32 46.28
C LYS A 237 -10.07 -10.44 45.04
N ILE A 238 -10.05 -11.03 43.84
CA ILE A 238 -10.09 -10.28 42.58
C ILE A 238 -11.44 -9.59 42.39
N LYS A 239 -12.55 -10.24 42.75
CA LYS A 239 -13.89 -9.61 42.75
C LYS A 239 -13.96 -8.43 43.71
N GLU A 240 -13.38 -8.57 44.90
CA GLU A 240 -13.30 -7.49 45.88
C GLU A 240 -12.52 -6.28 45.31
N ILE A 241 -11.38 -6.53 44.65
CA ILE A 241 -10.59 -5.51 43.95
C ILE A 241 -11.42 -4.83 42.85
N ARG A 242 -12.06 -5.63 41.98
CA ARG A 242 -12.86 -5.11 40.88
C ARG A 242 -14.02 -4.26 41.38
N ALA A 243 -14.76 -4.74 42.38
CA ALA A 243 -15.87 -4.02 42.97
C ALA A 243 -15.44 -2.69 43.60
N ALA A 244 -14.27 -2.65 44.25
CA ALA A 244 -13.72 -1.42 44.80
C ALA A 244 -13.36 -0.40 43.71
N ILE A 245 -12.76 -0.86 42.61
CA ILE A 245 -12.40 0.01 41.47
C ILE A 245 -13.66 0.54 40.78
N ASP A 246 -14.62 -0.33 40.43
CA ASP A 246 -15.87 0.07 39.76
C ASP A 246 -16.74 1.01 40.62
N ALA A 247 -16.61 0.97 41.95
CA ALA A 247 -17.35 1.85 42.86
C ALA A 247 -16.79 3.28 42.91
N GLU A 248 -15.51 3.48 42.61
CA GLU A 248 -14.79 4.74 42.83
C GLU A 248 -14.33 5.39 41.52
N TYR A 249 -14.14 4.61 40.45
CA TYR A 249 -13.56 5.08 39.20
C TYR A 249 -14.32 4.54 37.99
N ASP A 250 -14.72 5.45 37.10
CA ASP A 250 -15.28 5.11 35.80
C ASP A 250 -14.17 4.73 34.79
N ASP A 251 -14.51 3.87 33.84
CA ASP A 251 -13.72 3.58 32.62
C ASP A 251 -12.28 3.07 32.87
N ARG A 252 -12.02 2.40 34.01
CA ARG A 252 -10.71 1.82 34.36
C ARG A 252 -10.56 0.36 33.92
N LEU A 253 -9.33 -0.01 33.58
CA LEU A 253 -8.98 -1.35 33.10
C LEU A 253 -8.27 -2.17 34.20
N ILE A 254 -8.59 -3.47 34.27
CA ILE A 254 -7.81 -4.46 35.00
C ILE A 254 -7.43 -5.57 34.02
N LEU A 255 -6.14 -5.81 33.85
CA LEU A 255 -5.58 -6.87 33.00
C LEU A 255 -4.94 -7.95 33.88
N ALA A 256 -5.43 -9.18 33.76
CA ALA A 256 -4.91 -10.36 34.43
C ALA A 256 -3.70 -10.96 33.70
N GLU A 257 -2.60 -11.14 34.41
CA GLU A 257 -1.59 -12.13 34.05
C GLU A 257 -1.91 -13.49 34.69
N ALA A 258 -2.56 -14.37 33.91
CA ALA A 258 -2.79 -15.76 34.28
C ALA A 258 -2.27 -16.68 33.18
N ASN A 259 -1.02 -17.12 33.28
CA ASN A 259 -0.41 -18.05 32.33
C ASN A 259 -0.87 -19.50 32.61
N MET A 260 -2.07 -19.84 32.13
CA MET A 260 -2.74 -21.12 32.42
C MET A 260 -3.46 -21.68 31.19
N TRP A 261 -4.00 -22.89 31.29
CA TRP A 261 -4.84 -23.48 30.23
C TRP A 261 -6.11 -22.63 29.99
N PRO A 262 -6.70 -22.63 28.78
CA PRO A 262 -7.81 -21.73 28.46
C PRO A 262 -9.00 -21.81 29.42
N ALA A 263 -9.34 -23.03 29.88
CA ALA A 263 -10.43 -23.26 30.83
C ALA A 263 -10.15 -22.68 32.23
N ASP A 264 -8.87 -22.57 32.61
CA ASP A 264 -8.43 -22.05 33.90
C ASP A 264 -8.21 -20.54 33.87
N VAL A 265 -7.94 -19.97 32.69
CA VAL A 265 -7.89 -18.50 32.50
C VAL A 265 -9.30 -17.90 32.47
N ARG A 266 -10.30 -18.62 31.93
CA ARG A 266 -11.67 -18.11 31.83
C ARG A 266 -12.25 -17.61 33.18
N PRO A 267 -12.08 -18.30 34.32
CA PRO A 267 -12.52 -17.83 35.63
C PRO A 267 -12.08 -16.42 36.01
N TYR A 268 -10.93 -15.93 35.53
CA TYR A 268 -10.44 -14.57 35.82
C TYR A 268 -11.28 -13.43 35.25
N PHE A 269 -12.24 -13.75 34.38
CA PHE A 269 -13.25 -12.79 33.93
C PHE A 269 -14.50 -12.78 34.81
N GLY A 270 -14.65 -13.76 35.72
CA GLY A 270 -15.86 -13.96 36.52
C GLY A 270 -17.11 -14.07 35.65
N GLU A 271 -18.19 -13.42 36.08
CA GLU A 271 -19.39 -13.17 35.25
C GLU A 271 -19.36 -11.75 34.66
N GLY A 272 -18.16 -11.20 34.45
CA GLY A 272 -17.90 -9.80 34.07
C GLY A 272 -17.49 -8.92 35.26
N ASP A 273 -17.29 -9.52 36.43
CA ASP A 273 -17.09 -8.90 37.75
C ASP A 273 -15.70 -9.16 38.37
N GLU A 274 -14.76 -9.73 37.61
CA GLU A 274 -13.34 -9.86 37.97
C GLU A 274 -12.48 -8.96 37.07
N CYS A 275 -11.55 -9.52 36.30
CA CYS A 275 -10.71 -8.73 35.39
C CYS A 275 -11.44 -8.42 34.09
N HIS A 276 -11.24 -7.20 33.59
CA HIS A 276 -11.73 -6.76 32.29
C HIS A 276 -11.01 -7.49 31.15
N MET A 277 -9.71 -7.69 31.33
CA MET A 277 -8.86 -8.38 30.36
C MET A 277 -8.05 -9.49 31.00
N ALA A 278 -7.68 -10.50 30.21
CA ALA A 278 -6.64 -11.48 30.55
C ALA A 278 -5.79 -11.76 29.31
N PHE A 279 -4.50 -12.06 29.50
CA PHE A 279 -3.64 -12.47 28.39
C PHE A 279 -4.07 -13.82 27.81
N HIS A 280 -4.07 -13.94 26.48
CA HIS A 280 -4.35 -15.21 25.81
C HIS A 280 -3.08 -16.08 25.67
N PHE A 281 -2.42 -16.39 26.80
CA PHE A 281 -1.21 -17.22 26.85
C PHE A 281 -1.32 -18.54 26.06
N PRO A 282 -2.45 -19.30 26.10
CA PRO A 282 -2.54 -20.56 25.36
C PRO A 282 -2.35 -20.45 23.85
N LEU A 283 -2.81 -19.35 23.25
CA LEU A 283 -2.78 -19.13 21.80
C LEU A 283 -1.36 -18.84 21.31
N MET A 284 -0.58 -18.06 22.07
CA MET A 284 0.71 -17.53 21.65
C MET A 284 1.69 -18.64 21.19
N PRO A 285 1.97 -19.72 21.97
CA PRO A 285 2.87 -20.78 21.51
C PRO A 285 2.35 -21.52 20.28
N ARG A 286 1.02 -21.68 20.15
CA ARG A 286 0.40 -22.41 19.04
C ARG A 286 0.51 -21.65 17.72
N ILE A 287 0.60 -20.31 17.74
CA ILE A 287 0.89 -19.51 16.55
C ILE A 287 2.28 -19.88 15.98
N TYR A 288 3.30 -19.97 16.83
CA TYR A 288 4.65 -20.37 16.43
C TYR A 288 4.68 -21.83 15.95
N MET A 289 4.03 -22.74 16.69
CA MET A 289 3.93 -24.14 16.27
C MET A 289 3.28 -24.28 14.89
N ALA A 290 2.16 -23.60 14.66
CA ALA A 290 1.42 -23.65 13.40
C ALA A 290 2.27 -23.13 12.22
N LEU A 291 3.02 -22.05 12.43
CA LEU A 291 3.96 -21.53 11.44
C LEU A 291 5.05 -22.55 11.09
N ARG A 292 5.64 -23.21 12.10
CA ARG A 292 6.73 -24.17 11.86
C ARG A 292 6.26 -25.48 11.26
N GLN A 293 5.09 -25.97 11.69
CA GLN A 293 4.46 -27.18 11.16
C GLN A 293 3.85 -26.96 9.77
N GLU A 294 3.67 -25.70 9.35
CA GLU A 294 2.86 -25.31 8.19
C GLU A 294 1.44 -25.88 8.28
N ASP A 295 0.85 -25.82 9.47
CA ASP A 295 -0.45 -26.43 9.75
C ASP A 295 -1.24 -25.54 10.71
N ARG A 296 -2.47 -25.21 10.34
CA ARG A 296 -3.35 -24.37 11.17
C ARG A 296 -3.90 -25.07 12.41
N LEU A 297 -3.80 -26.41 12.49
CA LEU A 297 -4.45 -27.21 13.53
C LEU A 297 -4.14 -26.71 14.95
N PRO A 298 -2.86 -26.42 15.33
CA PRO A 298 -2.55 -25.95 16.69
C PRO A 298 -3.36 -24.70 17.08
N ILE A 299 -3.54 -23.76 16.15
CA ILE A 299 -4.33 -22.55 16.38
C ILE A 299 -5.82 -22.89 16.47
N THR A 300 -6.36 -23.65 15.53
CA THR A 300 -7.82 -23.94 15.50
C THR A 300 -8.26 -24.81 16.68
N GLU A 301 -7.40 -25.72 17.13
CA GLU A 301 -7.68 -26.62 18.25
C GLU A 301 -7.67 -25.88 19.58
N ILE A 302 -6.65 -25.06 19.86
CA ILE A 302 -6.62 -24.31 21.13
C ILE A 302 -7.77 -23.32 21.21
N MET A 303 -8.12 -22.66 20.10
CA MET A 303 -9.27 -21.75 20.06
C MET A 303 -10.62 -22.46 20.23
N ALA A 304 -10.74 -23.72 19.79
CA ALA A 304 -11.94 -24.52 20.05
C ALA A 304 -12.06 -24.96 21.51
N GLN A 305 -10.93 -25.03 22.23
CA GLN A 305 -10.89 -25.33 23.66
C GLN A 305 -11.04 -24.08 24.55
N THR A 306 -10.87 -22.88 23.99
CA THR A 306 -11.05 -21.61 24.70
C THR A 306 -12.55 -21.33 24.93
N PRO A 307 -13.03 -21.30 26.19
CA PRO A 307 -14.43 -20.99 26.47
C PRO A 307 -14.78 -19.53 26.12
N PRO A 308 -16.07 -19.23 25.84
CA PRO A 308 -16.52 -17.85 25.65
C PRO A 308 -16.37 -17.02 26.93
N ILE A 309 -16.09 -15.73 26.78
CA ILE A 309 -15.92 -14.76 27.88
C ILE A 309 -17.15 -13.84 27.99
N PRO A 310 -17.34 -13.15 29.14
CA PRO A 310 -18.42 -12.16 29.31
C PRO A 310 -18.33 -11.02 28.29
N GLU A 311 -19.47 -10.42 27.94
CA GLU A 311 -19.56 -9.41 26.87
C GLU A 311 -18.76 -8.14 27.17
N ASN A 312 -18.57 -7.77 28.43
CA ASN A 312 -17.72 -6.64 28.83
C ASN A 312 -16.23 -6.99 28.89
N CYS A 313 -15.84 -8.25 28.82
CA CYS A 313 -14.45 -8.68 28.94
C CYS A 313 -13.74 -8.82 27.59
N GLN A 314 -12.40 -8.93 27.60
CA GLN A 314 -11.59 -8.99 26.38
C GLN A 314 -10.26 -9.76 26.56
N TRP A 315 -9.83 -10.48 25.52
CA TRP A 315 -8.50 -11.10 25.49
C TRP A 315 -7.40 -10.08 25.14
N GLY A 316 -6.28 -10.12 25.86
CA GLY A 316 -5.01 -9.46 25.50
C GLY A 316 -4.18 -10.39 24.61
N LEU A 317 -3.96 -10.00 23.36
CA LEU A 317 -3.22 -10.79 22.37
C LEU A 317 -1.79 -10.26 22.26
N PHE A 318 -0.81 -11.15 22.22
CA PHE A 318 0.60 -10.78 22.09
C PHE A 318 1.38 -11.88 21.39
N LEU A 319 2.49 -11.52 20.74
CA LEU A 319 3.43 -12.48 20.17
C LEU A 319 4.61 -12.71 21.11
N ARG A 320 5.14 -11.64 21.69
CA ARG A 320 6.23 -11.62 22.67
C ARG A 320 5.98 -10.53 23.71
N ASN A 321 6.77 -10.57 24.77
CA ASN A 321 6.75 -9.66 25.90
C ASN A 321 8.17 -9.57 26.49
N HIS A 322 8.33 -8.89 27.62
CA HIS A 322 9.59 -8.75 28.36
C HIS A 322 10.12 -10.05 29.00
N ASP A 323 9.35 -11.13 29.03
CA ASP A 323 9.78 -12.44 29.52
C ASP A 323 10.21 -13.37 28.39
N GLU A 324 10.54 -14.61 28.72
CA GLU A 324 10.70 -15.67 27.74
C GLU A 324 9.37 -16.05 27.07
N LEU A 325 9.46 -16.69 25.91
CA LEU A 325 8.33 -17.40 25.33
C LEU A 325 8.05 -18.60 26.24
N THR A 326 7.10 -18.44 27.17
CA THR A 326 6.73 -19.47 28.14
C THR A 326 6.13 -20.70 27.46
N LEU A 327 6.56 -21.87 27.93
CA LEU A 327 6.11 -23.21 27.53
C LEU A 327 5.65 -24.01 28.76
N GLU A 328 5.17 -23.31 29.80
CA GLU A 328 4.57 -23.95 30.97
C GLU A 328 3.25 -24.63 30.62
N MET A 329 2.39 -23.93 29.88
CA MET A 329 1.01 -24.35 29.55
C MET A 329 0.90 -24.95 28.14
N VAL A 330 1.84 -25.86 27.87
CA VAL A 330 1.84 -26.76 26.71
C VAL A 330 2.08 -28.19 27.19
N THR A 331 1.69 -29.18 26.38
CA THR A 331 2.04 -30.58 26.68
C THR A 331 3.55 -30.79 26.55
N ASP A 332 4.06 -31.88 27.14
CA ASP A 332 5.50 -32.21 27.10
C ASP A 332 6.00 -32.39 25.65
N ASP A 333 5.22 -33.05 24.78
CA ASP A 333 5.56 -33.24 23.37
C ASP A 333 5.61 -31.91 22.59
N GLU A 334 4.67 -31.00 22.86
CA GLU A 334 4.66 -29.67 22.25
C GLU A 334 5.86 -28.84 22.74
N ARG A 335 6.23 -28.95 24.02
CA ARG A 335 7.39 -28.27 24.59
C ARG A 335 8.68 -28.73 23.92
N ASP A 336 8.88 -30.04 23.81
CA ASP A 336 10.05 -30.62 23.16
C ASP A 336 10.13 -30.21 21.68
N TYR A 337 8.98 -30.19 20.98
CA TYR A 337 8.89 -29.68 19.62
C TYR A 337 9.29 -28.19 19.53
N MET A 338 8.78 -27.35 20.42
CA MET A 338 9.12 -25.93 20.46
C MET A 338 10.60 -25.70 20.74
N TYR A 339 11.20 -26.48 21.65
CA TYR A 339 12.63 -26.42 21.89
C TYR A 339 13.44 -26.82 20.66
N PHE A 340 13.06 -27.91 19.98
CA PHE A 340 13.71 -28.35 18.75
C PHE A 340 13.60 -27.31 17.63
N ALA A 341 12.44 -26.69 17.50
CA ALA A 341 12.14 -25.74 16.43
C ALA A 341 12.80 -24.36 16.62
N TYR A 342 12.85 -23.85 17.85
CA TYR A 342 13.13 -22.43 18.12
C TYR A 342 14.32 -22.18 19.05
N SER A 343 14.92 -23.22 19.64
CA SER A 343 16.06 -23.09 20.57
C SER A 343 17.24 -24.00 20.18
N ALA A 344 17.87 -23.67 19.06
CA ALA A 344 19.04 -24.43 18.55
C ALA A 344 20.26 -24.35 19.49
N ASP A 345 20.48 -23.19 20.13
CA ASP A 345 21.45 -23.05 21.23
C ASP A 345 20.72 -23.30 22.56
N PRO A 346 21.17 -24.24 23.41
CA PRO A 346 20.59 -24.48 24.73
C PRO A 346 20.50 -23.22 25.61
N ARG A 347 21.39 -22.24 25.43
CA ARG A 347 21.35 -20.96 26.17
C ARG A 347 20.11 -20.13 25.84
N MET A 348 19.43 -20.39 24.73
CA MET A 348 18.16 -19.73 24.40
C MET A 348 17.03 -20.17 25.34
N ARG A 349 17.21 -21.25 26.10
CA ARG A 349 16.25 -21.74 27.08
C ARG A 349 16.51 -21.13 28.45
N ILE A 350 15.44 -20.88 29.19
CA ILE A 350 15.47 -20.48 30.59
C ILE A 350 14.16 -20.92 31.24
N ASN A 351 14.21 -21.39 32.49
CA ASN A 351 13.06 -21.97 33.17
C ASN A 351 12.36 -22.99 32.25
N VAL A 352 11.06 -22.80 32.00
CA VAL A 352 10.27 -23.60 31.06
C VAL A 352 9.90 -22.74 29.84
N GLY A 353 10.87 -22.13 29.16
CA GLY A 353 10.61 -21.30 27.98
C GLY A 353 11.83 -20.93 27.12
N ILE A 354 11.64 -20.00 26.19
CA ILE A 354 12.64 -19.56 25.19
C ILE A 354 12.83 -18.03 25.23
N ARG A 355 13.98 -17.57 25.73
CA ARG A 355 14.30 -16.15 25.94
C ARG A 355 14.83 -15.45 24.68
N ARG A 356 13.96 -15.30 23.68
CA ARG A 356 14.27 -14.66 22.39
C ARG A 356 13.20 -13.66 21.98
N ARG A 357 13.59 -12.67 21.16
CA ARG A 357 12.67 -11.70 20.53
C ARG A 357 11.95 -12.28 19.32
N LEU A 358 10.93 -11.57 18.84
CA LEU A 358 10.11 -12.00 17.70
C LEU A 358 10.94 -12.22 16.43
N ALA A 359 11.68 -11.19 15.98
CA ALA A 359 12.43 -11.28 14.72
C ALA A 359 13.48 -12.41 14.75
N PRO A 360 14.29 -12.57 15.81
CA PRO A 360 15.21 -13.71 15.91
C PRO A 360 14.52 -15.08 15.98
N LEU A 361 13.33 -15.21 16.59
CA LEU A 361 12.56 -16.47 16.63
C LEU A 361 12.13 -16.92 15.23
N VAL A 362 11.88 -16.00 14.29
CA VAL A 362 11.42 -16.33 12.93
C VAL A 362 12.50 -16.17 11.87
N ASP A 363 13.77 -16.25 12.27
CA ASP A 363 14.97 -16.17 11.42
C ASP A 363 15.10 -14.84 10.66
N ASN A 364 14.62 -13.74 11.25
CA ASN A 364 14.53 -12.42 10.64
C ASN A 364 13.79 -12.41 9.29
N ASN A 365 12.94 -13.41 9.04
CA ASN A 365 12.17 -13.48 7.80
C ASN A 365 11.00 -12.49 7.88
N ARG A 366 11.12 -11.38 7.15
CA ARG A 366 10.13 -10.31 7.15
C ARG A 366 8.70 -10.81 6.90
N ARG A 367 8.48 -11.71 5.93
CA ARG A 367 7.14 -12.23 5.63
C ARG A 367 6.54 -13.02 6.80
N ARG A 368 7.36 -13.73 7.58
CA ARG A 368 6.88 -14.39 8.81
C ARG A 368 6.51 -13.37 9.88
N ILE A 369 7.32 -12.32 10.07
CA ILE A 369 7.00 -11.24 11.02
C ILE A 369 5.68 -10.58 10.66
N GLU A 370 5.48 -10.25 9.38
CA GLU A 370 4.23 -9.66 8.87
C GLU A 370 3.04 -10.61 9.02
N LEU A 371 3.20 -11.89 8.68
CA LEU A 371 2.15 -12.90 8.86
C LEU A 371 1.71 -13.02 10.31
N LEU A 372 2.66 -13.12 11.25
CA LEU A 372 2.34 -13.24 12.67
C LEU A 372 1.68 -11.98 13.23
N ASN A 373 2.15 -10.79 12.81
CA ASN A 373 1.51 -9.54 13.18
C ASN A 373 0.11 -9.38 12.53
N SER A 374 -0.10 -9.91 11.32
CA SER A 374 -1.43 -9.93 10.70
C SER A 374 -2.39 -10.77 11.55
N ILE A 375 -1.95 -11.92 12.07
CA ILE A 375 -2.74 -12.77 12.97
C ILE A 375 -3.01 -12.02 14.28
N LEU A 376 -1.99 -11.41 14.88
CA LEU A 376 -2.12 -10.58 16.09
C LEU A 376 -3.17 -9.48 15.94
N PHE A 377 -3.17 -8.77 14.82
CA PHE A 377 -4.07 -7.64 14.60
C PHE A 377 -5.49 -8.04 14.19
N SER A 378 -5.69 -9.25 13.66
CA SER A 378 -6.99 -9.71 13.15
C SER A 378 -7.68 -10.82 13.95
N PHE A 379 -7.06 -11.34 15.03
CA PHE A 379 -7.70 -12.25 15.98
C PHE A 379 -8.62 -11.51 16.98
N PRO A 380 -9.58 -12.21 17.63
CA PRO A 380 -10.48 -11.59 18.59
C PRO A 380 -9.75 -11.20 19.88
N GLY A 381 -9.53 -9.91 20.05
CA GLY A 381 -8.89 -9.34 21.22
C GLY A 381 -8.16 -8.04 20.92
N THR A 382 -7.43 -7.58 21.93
CA THR A 382 -6.67 -6.33 21.92
C THR A 382 -5.20 -6.64 21.76
N PRO A 383 -4.55 -6.21 20.66
CA PRO A 383 -3.16 -6.51 20.39
C PRO A 383 -2.23 -5.70 21.29
N ILE A 384 -1.17 -6.37 21.76
CA ILE A 384 -0.11 -5.85 22.60
C ILE A 384 1.21 -6.02 21.84
N LEU A 385 1.88 -4.90 21.57
CA LEU A 385 3.17 -4.85 20.91
C LEU A 385 4.28 -4.69 21.95
N TYR A 386 5.35 -5.46 21.83
CA TYR A 386 6.53 -5.33 22.66
C TYR A 386 7.51 -4.33 22.03
N TYR A 387 8.01 -3.38 22.82
CA TYR A 387 8.80 -2.27 22.28
C TYR A 387 9.99 -2.75 21.43
N GLY A 388 10.11 -2.25 20.20
CA GLY A 388 11.18 -2.59 19.27
C GLY A 388 10.86 -3.75 18.31
N ASP A 389 9.80 -4.52 18.54
CA ASP A 389 9.39 -5.55 17.58
C ASP A 389 8.83 -4.94 16.28
N GLU A 390 8.30 -3.71 16.32
CA GLU A 390 7.86 -2.94 15.15
C GLU A 390 9.01 -2.51 14.22
N ILE A 391 10.25 -2.52 14.71
CA ILE A 391 11.45 -2.34 13.88
C ILE A 391 12.22 -3.66 13.70
N GLY A 392 11.80 -4.74 14.33
CA GLY A 392 12.46 -6.04 14.22
C GLY A 392 13.75 -6.13 15.04
N MET A 393 13.78 -5.54 16.23
CA MET A 393 14.91 -5.65 17.15
C MET A 393 15.30 -7.11 17.42
N GLY A 394 16.61 -7.32 17.56
CA GLY A 394 17.19 -8.61 17.97
C GLY A 394 17.23 -8.80 19.48
N ASP A 395 17.86 -9.90 19.90
CA ASP A 395 18.10 -10.23 21.30
C ASP A 395 19.60 -10.46 21.57
N ASN A 396 19.97 -10.45 22.85
CA ASN A 396 21.28 -10.85 23.32
C ASN A 396 21.18 -11.96 24.37
N ILE A 397 21.14 -13.21 23.93
CA ILE A 397 21.01 -14.41 24.79
C ILE A 397 22.16 -14.63 25.78
N TYR A 398 23.25 -13.84 25.68
CA TYR A 398 24.38 -13.90 26.59
C TYR A 398 24.18 -13.02 27.83
N LEU A 399 23.18 -12.13 27.82
CA LEU A 399 22.77 -11.42 29.02
C LEU A 399 22.05 -12.41 29.96
N GLY A 400 22.33 -12.26 31.27
CA GLY A 400 21.77 -13.13 32.30
C GLY A 400 20.25 -13.00 32.39
N ASP A 401 19.59 -14.07 32.82
CA ASP A 401 18.13 -14.13 32.92
C ASP A 401 17.41 -13.77 31.60
N ARG A 402 16.35 -12.97 31.64
CA ARG A 402 15.55 -12.50 30.52
C ARG A 402 16.03 -11.17 29.93
N ASN A 403 17.12 -10.61 30.46
CA ASN A 403 17.64 -9.29 30.03
C ASN A 403 18.02 -9.22 28.54
N GLY A 404 18.24 -10.37 27.89
CA GLY A 404 18.53 -10.46 26.47
C GLY A 404 17.47 -9.85 25.55
N VAL A 405 16.20 -9.79 25.97
CA VAL A 405 15.12 -9.16 25.20
C VAL A 405 14.82 -7.71 25.64
N ARG A 406 15.41 -7.28 26.76
CA ARG A 406 15.18 -5.99 27.44
C ARG A 406 16.29 -4.97 27.16
N THR A 407 16.96 -5.06 26.02
CA THR A 407 18.04 -4.13 25.65
C THR A 407 17.49 -2.74 25.27
N PRO A 408 18.31 -1.68 25.29
CA PRO A 408 17.84 -0.34 24.95
C PRO A 408 17.22 -0.26 23.54
N MET A 409 16.17 0.56 23.39
CA MET A 409 15.51 0.84 22.11
C MET A 409 16.49 1.44 21.09
N GLN A 410 16.37 1.05 19.82
CA GLN A 410 17.28 1.48 18.75
C GLN A 410 16.69 2.65 17.95
N TRP A 411 16.98 3.88 18.36
CA TRP A 411 16.41 5.09 17.75
C TRP A 411 17.12 5.51 16.46
N ASN A 412 18.45 5.46 16.43
CA ASN A 412 19.24 5.84 15.27
C ASN A 412 20.60 5.12 15.23
N SER A 413 21.39 5.39 14.20
CA SER A 413 22.72 4.79 14.02
C SER A 413 23.84 5.46 14.83
N ASP A 414 23.53 6.46 15.65
CA ASP A 414 24.52 7.17 16.48
C ASP A 414 24.91 6.34 17.71
N ARG A 415 25.84 6.86 18.51
CA ARG A 415 26.30 6.30 19.77
C ARG A 415 25.13 5.78 20.62
N ASN A 416 25.29 4.57 21.14
CA ASN A 416 24.29 3.87 21.96
C ASN A 416 22.91 3.80 21.28
N ALA A 417 22.86 3.68 19.96
CA ALA A 417 21.62 3.63 19.18
C ALA A 417 20.71 4.87 19.34
N GLY A 418 21.27 6.02 19.75
CA GLY A 418 20.48 7.22 20.07
C GLY A 418 19.65 7.12 21.36
N PHE A 419 19.77 6.02 22.12
CA PHE A 419 19.10 5.83 23.41
C PHE A 419 19.64 6.75 24.50
N SER A 420 20.97 6.93 24.55
CA SER A 420 21.66 7.71 25.59
C SER A 420 22.95 8.35 25.05
N ARG A 421 23.35 9.49 25.61
CA ARG A 421 24.66 10.13 25.36
C ARG A 421 25.76 9.68 26.32
N ALA A 422 25.46 8.80 27.27
CA ALA A 422 26.38 8.32 28.29
C ALA A 422 27.59 7.57 27.70
N ASN A 423 28.60 7.32 28.54
CA ASN A 423 29.61 6.31 28.24
C ASN A 423 28.91 4.95 27.99
N PRO A 424 29.15 4.25 26.86
CA PRO A 424 28.54 2.94 26.59
C PRO A 424 28.68 1.94 27.76
N GLN A 425 29.77 2.03 28.53
CA GLN A 425 30.01 1.19 29.71
C GLN A 425 29.13 1.53 30.92
N LYS A 426 28.45 2.68 30.91
CA LYS A 426 27.50 3.12 31.95
C LYS A 426 26.06 2.76 31.62
N LEU A 427 25.76 2.29 30.41
CA LEU A 427 24.42 1.85 30.07
C LEU A 427 23.98 0.73 31.03
N TYR A 428 22.71 0.75 31.44
CA TYR A 428 22.16 -0.33 32.27
C TYR A 428 22.26 -1.71 31.57
N SER A 429 22.17 -1.71 30.24
CA SER A 429 22.37 -2.87 29.37
C SER A 429 23.07 -2.41 28.08
N PRO A 430 23.95 -3.22 27.47
CA PRO A 430 24.49 -2.93 26.16
C PRO A 430 23.38 -2.88 25.10
N VAL A 431 23.57 -2.04 24.08
CA VAL A 431 22.79 -2.09 22.84
C VAL A 431 23.19 -3.31 22.00
N ILE A 432 22.30 -3.76 21.12
CA ILE A 432 22.60 -4.85 20.18
C ILE A 432 23.55 -4.32 19.10
N MET A 433 24.64 -5.05 18.85
CA MET A 433 25.71 -4.65 17.92
C MET A 433 26.15 -5.78 17.00
N ASP A 434 25.40 -6.89 16.96
CA ASP A 434 25.74 -7.96 16.02
C ASP A 434 25.42 -7.51 14.57
N PRO A 435 26.01 -8.16 13.55
CA PRO A 435 25.87 -7.74 12.16
C PRO A 435 24.45 -7.82 11.58
N VAL A 436 23.53 -8.57 12.18
CA VAL A 436 22.17 -8.81 11.66
C VAL A 436 21.17 -7.89 12.34
N TRP A 437 21.23 -7.74 13.66
CA TRP A 437 20.25 -6.96 14.44
C TRP A 437 20.81 -5.68 15.04
N GLY A 438 22.08 -5.39 14.81
CA GLY A 438 22.76 -4.21 15.35
C GLY A 438 22.08 -2.90 14.96
N TYR A 439 22.09 -1.95 15.90
CA TYR A 439 21.39 -0.66 15.72
C TYR A 439 21.85 0.17 14.52
N GLN A 440 23.02 -0.12 13.95
CA GLN A 440 23.49 0.52 12.72
C GLN A 440 22.64 0.14 11.49
N ALA A 441 22.03 -1.05 11.50
CA ALA A 441 21.15 -1.55 10.45
C ALA A 441 19.67 -1.45 10.85
N ILE A 442 19.35 -1.75 12.12
CA ILE A 442 17.98 -1.77 12.64
C ILE A 442 17.78 -0.60 13.59
N ASN A 443 17.18 0.49 13.11
CA ASN A 443 16.79 1.60 13.98
C ASN A 443 15.59 2.38 13.44
N VAL A 444 14.96 3.16 14.32
CA VAL A 444 13.77 3.96 13.98
C VAL A 444 14.06 4.95 12.87
N GLU A 445 15.12 5.76 12.97
CA GLU A 445 15.44 6.80 11.98
C GLU A 445 15.59 6.25 10.55
N ALA A 446 16.32 5.14 10.40
CA ALA A 446 16.47 4.46 9.12
C ALA A 446 15.14 3.92 8.60
N GLN A 447 14.33 3.28 9.46
CA GLN A 447 13.04 2.73 9.03
C GLN A 447 11.94 3.78 8.84
N ASP A 448 12.04 4.94 9.49
CA ASP A 448 11.09 6.04 9.33
C ASP A 448 11.16 6.62 7.91
N SER A 449 12.38 6.74 7.37
CA SER A 449 12.65 7.24 6.02
C SER A 449 12.34 6.23 4.90
N ASP A 450 12.41 4.93 5.17
CA ASP A 450 12.03 3.88 4.21
C ASP A 450 10.53 3.54 4.30
N THR A 451 9.75 3.93 3.29
CA THR A 451 8.30 3.68 3.24
C THR A 451 7.92 2.19 3.20
N SER A 452 8.86 1.30 2.84
CA SER A 452 8.67 -0.17 2.81
C SER A 452 9.14 -0.88 4.09
N SER A 453 9.63 -0.12 5.08
CA SER A 453 10.19 -0.64 6.33
C SER A 453 9.18 -1.41 7.19
N LEU A 454 9.66 -2.09 8.23
CA LEU A 454 8.77 -2.83 9.16
C LEU A 454 7.96 -1.86 9.99
N LEU A 455 8.58 -0.74 10.36
CA LEU A 455 7.93 0.33 11.08
C LEU A 455 6.75 0.90 10.29
N ASN A 456 6.97 1.29 9.04
CA ASN A 456 5.92 1.87 8.20
C ASN A 456 4.84 0.87 7.82
N TRP A 457 5.21 -0.40 7.57
CA TRP A 457 4.21 -1.46 7.41
C TRP A 457 3.36 -1.66 8.68
N THR A 458 3.98 -1.68 9.86
CA THR A 458 3.28 -1.85 11.14
C THR A 458 2.33 -0.67 11.42
N ARG A 459 2.77 0.56 11.16
CA ARG A 459 1.92 1.77 11.20
C ARG A 459 0.69 1.63 10.31
N ASN A 460 0.89 1.22 9.06
CA ASN A 460 -0.21 1.07 8.10
C ASN A 460 -1.20 -0.02 8.55
N MET A 461 -0.71 -1.15 9.07
CA MET A 461 -1.57 -2.21 9.60
C MET A 461 -2.36 -1.76 10.83
N ILE A 462 -1.75 -1.02 11.75
CA ILE A 462 -2.44 -0.45 12.92
C ILE A 462 -3.49 0.56 12.48
N ALA A 463 -3.13 1.47 11.56
CA ALA A 463 -4.06 2.45 11.01
C ALA A 463 -5.27 1.76 10.35
N LEU A 464 -5.03 0.73 9.54
CA LEU A 464 -6.08 -0.06 8.91
C LEU A 464 -6.96 -0.76 9.96
N ARG A 465 -6.36 -1.44 10.96
CA ARG A 465 -7.12 -2.08 12.05
C ARG A 465 -8.04 -1.07 12.76
N LYS A 466 -7.56 0.15 13.03
CA LYS A 466 -8.34 1.20 13.72
C LYS A 466 -9.52 1.72 12.91
N LEU A 467 -9.57 1.50 11.59
CA LEU A 467 -10.73 1.85 10.77
C LEU A 467 -11.92 0.89 10.97
N PHE A 468 -11.69 -0.31 11.51
CA PHE A 468 -12.67 -1.39 11.60
C PHE A 468 -12.78 -1.94 13.03
N GLN A 469 -13.95 -1.77 13.65
CA GLN A 469 -14.20 -2.28 15.01
C GLN A 469 -14.30 -3.80 15.07
N VAL A 470 -14.56 -4.45 13.93
CA VAL A 470 -14.69 -5.90 13.80
C VAL A 470 -13.48 -6.66 14.36
N PHE A 471 -12.27 -6.09 14.28
CA PHE A 471 -11.09 -6.77 14.79
C PHE A 471 -11.06 -6.81 16.33
N GLY A 472 -11.42 -5.71 16.98
CA GLY A 472 -11.49 -5.62 18.43
C GLY A 472 -12.73 -6.33 19.00
N ARG A 473 -13.90 -6.16 18.37
CA ARG A 473 -15.20 -6.53 18.99
C ARG A 473 -15.94 -7.65 18.29
N GLY A 474 -15.52 -8.03 17.08
CA GLY A 474 -16.23 -9.00 16.27
C GLY A 474 -16.07 -10.44 16.73
N THR A 475 -17.04 -11.24 16.33
CA THR A 475 -17.01 -12.71 16.46
C THR A 475 -15.86 -13.31 15.66
N LEU A 476 -15.56 -14.60 15.91
CA LEU A 476 -14.59 -15.38 15.14
C LEU A 476 -15.27 -16.67 14.65
N GLU A 477 -15.25 -16.90 13.34
CA GLU A 477 -15.69 -18.15 12.74
C GLU A 477 -14.57 -18.72 11.85
N PHE A 478 -14.04 -19.90 12.18
CA PHE A 478 -13.04 -20.55 11.33
C PHE A 478 -13.68 -21.12 10.06
N LEU A 479 -13.15 -20.72 8.91
CA LEU A 479 -13.42 -21.38 7.65
C LEU A 479 -12.62 -22.69 7.60
N LYS A 480 -13.17 -23.72 6.94
CA LYS A 480 -12.61 -25.08 6.93
C LYS A 480 -12.17 -25.54 5.54
N PRO A 481 -11.27 -24.82 4.82
CA PRO A 481 -10.70 -25.35 3.58
C PRO A 481 -9.96 -26.67 3.82
N ASP A 482 -9.92 -27.52 2.79
CA ASP A 482 -9.18 -28.79 2.81
C ASP A 482 -7.67 -28.57 2.99
N ASN A 483 -7.13 -27.45 2.49
CA ASN A 483 -5.72 -27.12 2.62
C ASN A 483 -5.38 -26.67 4.06
N ARG A 484 -4.84 -27.60 4.85
CA ARG A 484 -4.42 -27.37 6.25
C ARG A 484 -3.33 -26.31 6.43
N LYS A 485 -2.60 -25.98 5.37
CA LYS A 485 -1.56 -24.96 5.38
C LYS A 485 -2.11 -23.53 5.41
N VAL A 486 -3.42 -23.38 5.16
CA VAL A 486 -4.08 -22.08 5.11
C VAL A 486 -5.03 -21.92 6.29
N LEU A 487 -4.71 -20.96 7.15
CA LEU A 487 -5.60 -20.50 8.21
C LEU A 487 -6.57 -19.48 7.60
N ALA A 488 -7.87 -19.76 7.66
CA ALA A 488 -8.90 -18.87 7.12
C ALA A 488 -10.03 -18.71 8.14
N TYR A 489 -10.47 -17.48 8.38
CA TYR A 489 -11.51 -17.17 9.35
C TYR A 489 -12.24 -15.89 8.99
N LEU A 490 -13.48 -15.80 9.43
CA LEU A 490 -14.31 -14.61 9.35
C LEU A 490 -14.33 -13.89 10.70
N ARG A 491 -14.23 -12.56 10.64
CA ARG A 491 -14.59 -11.65 11.71
C ARG A 491 -15.89 -10.92 11.34
N GLU A 492 -16.88 -10.92 12.24
CA GLU A 492 -18.15 -10.22 12.01
C GLU A 492 -18.57 -9.39 13.23
N TYR A 493 -18.93 -8.13 13.00
CA TYR A 493 -19.40 -7.18 14.01
C TYR A 493 -20.34 -6.16 13.36
N ASN A 494 -21.61 -6.15 13.76
CA ASN A 494 -22.65 -5.36 13.10
C ASN A 494 -22.66 -5.60 11.57
N ASP A 495 -22.40 -4.56 10.78
CA ASP A 495 -22.34 -4.64 9.31
C ASP A 495 -20.94 -4.95 8.77
N GLU A 496 -19.89 -4.86 9.61
CA GLU A 496 -18.51 -5.13 9.21
C GLU A 496 -18.26 -6.64 9.16
N ARG A 497 -17.76 -7.12 8.02
CA ARG A 497 -17.44 -8.53 7.76
C ARG A 497 -16.10 -8.62 7.08
N VAL A 498 -15.14 -9.29 7.69
CA VAL A 498 -13.80 -9.43 7.14
C VAL A 498 -13.40 -10.90 7.11
N VAL A 499 -13.04 -11.40 5.93
CA VAL A 499 -12.43 -12.72 5.74
C VAL A 499 -10.91 -12.56 5.76
N CYS A 500 -10.27 -13.15 6.76
CA CYS A 500 -8.82 -13.20 6.88
C CYS A 500 -8.32 -14.56 6.38
N VAL A 501 -7.33 -14.55 5.48
CA VAL A 501 -6.75 -15.76 4.90
C VAL A 501 -5.24 -15.67 5.00
N ALA A 502 -4.60 -16.64 5.64
CA ALA A 502 -3.18 -16.63 5.99
C ALA A 502 -2.51 -17.94 5.57
N ASN A 503 -1.49 -17.85 4.71
CA ASN A 503 -0.68 -19.00 4.32
C ASN A 503 0.43 -19.24 5.34
N LEU A 504 0.37 -20.35 6.09
CA LEU A 504 1.40 -20.72 7.06
C LEU A 504 2.61 -21.42 6.40
N SER A 505 2.52 -21.75 5.11
CA SER A 505 3.58 -22.46 4.38
C SER A 505 4.62 -21.53 3.78
N ARG A 506 5.85 -22.03 3.71
CA ARG A 506 6.95 -21.43 2.94
C ARG A 506 6.80 -21.53 1.42
N PHE A 507 5.73 -22.18 0.94
CA PHE A 507 5.45 -22.36 -0.48
C PHE A 507 4.10 -21.71 -0.83
N ALA A 508 3.91 -21.40 -2.12
CA ALA A 508 2.61 -20.92 -2.60
C ALA A 508 1.53 -21.98 -2.36
N GLN A 509 0.34 -21.56 -1.93
CA GLN A 509 -0.77 -22.44 -1.60
C GLN A 509 -2.05 -21.98 -2.32
N PRO A 510 -2.70 -22.88 -3.09
CA PRO A 510 -4.09 -22.67 -3.50
C PRO A 510 -5.03 -23.04 -2.35
N VAL A 511 -6.16 -22.36 -2.26
CA VAL A 511 -7.21 -22.64 -1.30
C VAL A 511 -8.59 -22.37 -1.90
N GLN A 512 -9.57 -23.18 -1.54
CA GLN A 512 -10.98 -22.95 -1.84
C GLN A 512 -11.72 -22.70 -0.53
N LEU A 513 -12.45 -21.60 -0.45
CA LEU A 513 -13.20 -21.19 0.73
C LEU A 513 -14.70 -21.33 0.47
N ASP A 514 -15.42 -22.00 1.37
CA ASP A 514 -16.88 -21.98 1.35
C ASP A 514 -17.37 -20.61 1.86
N LEU A 515 -17.77 -19.76 0.91
CA LEU A 515 -18.32 -18.44 1.17
C LEU A 515 -19.77 -18.31 0.67
N ALA A 516 -20.45 -19.42 0.36
CA ALA A 516 -21.77 -19.39 -0.29
C ALA A 516 -22.83 -18.62 0.53
N ARG A 517 -22.67 -18.54 1.86
CA ARG A 517 -23.52 -17.71 2.75
C ARG A 517 -23.55 -16.22 2.35
N TRP A 518 -22.54 -15.76 1.63
CA TRP A 518 -22.38 -14.38 1.16
C TRP A 518 -22.37 -14.27 -0.36
N GLU A 519 -22.99 -15.23 -1.05
CA GLU A 519 -23.27 -15.10 -2.48
C GLU A 519 -23.87 -13.72 -2.75
N GLY A 520 -23.33 -13.02 -3.75
CA GLY A 520 -23.73 -11.65 -4.02
C GLY A 520 -22.74 -10.59 -3.54
N MET A 521 -21.94 -10.86 -2.52
CA MET A 521 -20.97 -9.92 -1.96
C MET A 521 -19.67 -9.86 -2.78
N VAL A 522 -18.92 -8.78 -2.66
CA VAL A 522 -17.61 -8.58 -3.28
C VAL A 522 -16.55 -8.53 -2.17
N PRO A 523 -15.60 -9.47 -2.11
CA PRO A 523 -14.45 -9.36 -1.23
C PRO A 523 -13.55 -8.22 -1.74
N VAL A 524 -13.17 -7.29 -0.87
CA VAL A 524 -12.28 -6.17 -1.19
C VAL A 524 -11.04 -6.27 -0.33
N GLU A 525 -9.86 -6.35 -0.96
CA GLU A 525 -8.59 -6.40 -0.24
C GLU A 525 -8.32 -5.07 0.46
N MET A 526 -8.08 -5.10 1.77
CA MET A 526 -8.18 -3.93 2.64
C MET A 526 -6.95 -2.99 2.61
N LEU A 527 -5.78 -3.44 2.13
CA LEU A 527 -4.59 -2.58 2.04
C LEU A 527 -4.59 -1.72 0.77
N GLY A 528 -4.89 -2.32 -0.38
CA GLY A 528 -4.96 -1.66 -1.69
C GLY A 528 -6.36 -1.28 -2.14
N TYR A 529 -7.41 -1.64 -1.37
CA TYR A 529 -8.82 -1.46 -1.75
C TYR A 529 -9.17 -2.07 -3.11
N VAL A 530 -8.57 -3.23 -3.42
CA VAL A 530 -8.73 -3.90 -4.71
C VAL A 530 -9.90 -4.89 -4.62
N PRO A 531 -10.97 -4.75 -5.45
CA PRO A 531 -12.07 -5.68 -5.46
C PRO A 531 -11.65 -7.01 -6.11
N PHE A 532 -11.97 -8.10 -5.44
CA PHE A 532 -11.84 -9.46 -5.95
C PHE A 532 -13.13 -9.90 -6.69
N PRO A 533 -13.11 -11.02 -7.43
CA PRO A 533 -14.32 -11.58 -8.03
C PRO A 533 -15.48 -11.70 -7.04
N LYS A 534 -16.71 -11.50 -7.55
CA LYS A 534 -17.93 -11.63 -6.75
C LYS A 534 -18.07 -13.06 -6.22
N ILE A 535 -18.54 -13.21 -4.99
CA ILE A 535 -18.84 -14.52 -4.40
C ILE A 535 -20.06 -15.12 -5.12
N GLY A 536 -19.86 -16.31 -5.69
CA GLY A 536 -20.93 -17.14 -6.27
C GLY A 536 -21.33 -18.28 -5.31
N SER A 537 -22.07 -19.25 -5.85
CA SER A 537 -22.47 -20.46 -5.13
C SER A 537 -21.39 -21.55 -5.06
N GLU A 538 -20.35 -21.46 -5.88
CA GLU A 538 -19.21 -22.38 -5.88
C GLU A 538 -18.11 -21.95 -4.89
N PRO A 539 -17.26 -22.88 -4.40
CA PRO A 539 -16.15 -22.55 -3.51
C PRO A 539 -15.20 -21.48 -4.08
N TYR A 540 -14.92 -20.46 -3.27
CA TYR A 540 -14.19 -19.28 -3.67
C TYR A 540 -12.68 -19.56 -3.71
N SER A 541 -12.09 -19.51 -4.91
CA SER A 541 -10.69 -19.89 -5.13
C SER A 541 -9.74 -18.70 -4.91
N ILE A 542 -8.70 -18.91 -4.09
CA ILE A 542 -7.65 -17.93 -3.79
C ILE A 542 -6.29 -18.63 -3.91
N THR A 543 -5.27 -17.90 -4.40
CA THR A 543 -3.87 -18.36 -4.36
C THR A 543 -3.04 -17.39 -3.54
N LEU A 544 -2.26 -17.92 -2.60
CA LEU A 544 -1.41 -17.15 -1.69
C LEU A 544 0.05 -17.48 -1.94
N GLY A 545 0.90 -16.46 -2.02
CA GLY A 545 2.35 -16.62 -1.99
C GLY A 545 2.87 -17.13 -0.63
N PRO A 546 4.14 -17.55 -0.54
CA PRO A 546 4.77 -17.97 0.72
C PRO A 546 4.59 -16.96 1.84
N TYR A 547 4.02 -17.41 2.97
CA TYR A 547 3.74 -16.59 4.16
C TYR A 547 2.89 -15.34 3.92
N SER A 548 2.20 -15.23 2.78
CA SER A 548 1.31 -14.11 2.50
C SER A 548 -0.02 -14.27 3.23
N PHE A 549 -0.71 -13.15 3.42
CA PHE A 549 -2.06 -13.10 3.96
C PHE A 549 -2.91 -12.11 3.17
N LEU A 550 -4.22 -12.23 3.29
CA LEU A 550 -5.22 -11.30 2.75
C LEU A 550 -6.24 -10.98 3.85
N TRP A 551 -6.58 -9.72 3.99
CA TRP A 551 -7.78 -9.29 4.72
C TRP A 551 -8.78 -8.78 3.68
N LEU A 552 -9.92 -9.44 3.59
CA LEU A 552 -10.93 -9.19 2.58
C LEU A 552 -12.20 -8.70 3.26
N GLU A 553 -12.51 -7.41 3.15
CA GLU A 553 -13.80 -6.89 3.59
C GLU A 553 -14.90 -7.39 2.64
N LEU A 554 -15.91 -8.08 3.18
CA LEU A 554 -17.08 -8.49 2.41
C LEU A 554 -18.02 -7.31 2.31
N GLN A 555 -17.86 -6.54 1.25
CA GLN A 555 -18.78 -5.46 0.95
C GLN A 555 -19.97 -6.05 0.21
N PRO A 556 -21.19 -5.51 0.43
CA PRO A 556 -22.25 -5.67 -0.56
C PRO A 556 -21.61 -5.39 -1.91
N ALA A 557 -21.85 -6.24 -2.91
CA ALA A 557 -21.62 -5.80 -4.28
C ALA A 557 -22.25 -4.42 -4.32
N PRO A 558 -21.46 -3.37 -4.63
CA PRO A 558 -21.85 -2.00 -4.40
C PRO A 558 -23.29 -1.93 -4.84
N ARG A 559 -24.22 -1.57 -3.91
CA ARG A 559 -25.60 -1.30 -4.29
C ARG A 559 -25.39 -0.44 -5.50
N ARG A 560 -25.60 -0.99 -6.69
CA ARG A 560 -25.67 -0.18 -7.88
C ARG A 560 -26.83 0.68 -7.45
N ASN A 561 -26.49 1.91 -7.09
CA ASN A 561 -27.26 2.77 -6.21
C ASN A 561 -28.70 2.56 -6.68
N GLU A 562 -29.68 2.02 -5.96
CA GLU A 562 -30.94 1.69 -6.67
C GLU A 562 -31.57 2.96 -7.27
N GLU A 563 -31.09 4.15 -6.89
CA GLU A 563 -31.30 5.45 -7.54
C GLU A 563 -30.30 5.81 -8.68
N ALA A 564 -29.09 5.23 -8.75
CA ALA A 564 -28.13 5.28 -9.88
C ALA A 564 -28.05 3.99 -10.74
N GLU A 565 -28.86 2.99 -10.39
CA GLU A 565 -29.29 1.78 -11.07
C GLU A 565 -30.74 1.98 -11.50
N ALA A 566 -31.56 2.77 -10.79
CA ALA A 566 -32.68 3.47 -11.44
C ALA A 566 -32.21 4.62 -12.35
N ALA A 567 -30.96 5.12 -12.19
CA ALA A 567 -30.33 5.95 -13.23
C ALA A 567 -29.42 5.17 -14.21
N LYS A 568 -29.27 3.84 -14.05
CA LYS A 568 -28.61 2.94 -15.03
C LYS A 568 -29.55 1.92 -15.67
N ASN A 569 -30.78 1.80 -15.21
CA ASN A 569 -31.89 1.65 -16.13
C ASN A 569 -32.01 3.02 -16.77
N PRO A 570 -31.94 3.09 -18.10
CA PRO A 570 -32.38 4.31 -18.74
C PRO A 570 -33.83 4.50 -18.30
N GLU A 571 -34.14 5.58 -17.56
CA GLU A 571 -35.54 6.07 -17.43
C GLU A 571 -36.21 6.18 -18.81
N VAL A 572 -35.37 6.26 -19.85
CA VAL A 572 -35.66 6.35 -21.26
C VAL A 572 -35.60 4.97 -21.91
N MET A 573 -36.73 4.28 -21.98
CA MET A 573 -36.87 3.15 -22.88
C MET A 573 -37.13 3.61 -24.31
N ILE A 574 -36.48 2.97 -25.28
CA ILE A 574 -36.77 3.19 -26.70
C ILE A 574 -37.73 2.09 -27.18
N PRO A 575 -38.96 2.42 -27.64
CA PRO A 575 -39.81 1.45 -28.33
C PRO A 575 -39.27 1.20 -29.74
N ALA A 576 -38.75 0.01 -30.00
CA ALA A 576 -38.16 -0.35 -31.29
C ALA A 576 -38.29 -1.85 -31.57
N GLU A 577 -38.52 -2.21 -32.84
CA GLU A 577 -38.48 -3.61 -33.31
C GLU A 577 -37.13 -3.92 -33.97
N THR A 578 -36.51 -2.90 -34.58
CA THR A 578 -35.27 -2.98 -35.34
C THR A 578 -34.31 -1.86 -34.95
N LEU A 579 -33.03 -2.02 -35.29
CA LEU A 579 -32.04 -0.95 -35.07
C LEU A 579 -32.39 0.34 -35.83
N ALA A 580 -33.08 0.22 -36.97
CA ALA A 580 -33.54 1.39 -37.74
C ALA A 580 -34.55 2.25 -36.96
N ASP A 581 -35.37 1.65 -36.10
CA ASP A 581 -36.32 2.38 -35.24
C ASP A 581 -35.60 3.15 -34.12
N VAL A 582 -34.46 2.62 -33.63
CA VAL A 582 -33.59 3.30 -32.66
C VAL A 582 -32.88 4.50 -33.30
N LEU A 583 -32.54 4.40 -34.58
CA LEU A 583 -31.77 5.40 -35.33
C LEU A 583 -32.65 6.39 -36.11
N ALA A 584 -33.98 6.39 -35.89
CA ALA A 584 -34.91 7.30 -36.55
C ALA A 584 -35.98 7.82 -35.58
N GLY A 585 -36.56 8.98 -35.93
CA GLY A 585 -37.72 9.55 -35.22
C GLY A 585 -37.50 9.68 -33.71
N PRO A 586 -38.49 9.31 -32.86
CA PRO A 586 -38.38 9.43 -31.41
C PRO A 586 -37.24 8.61 -30.79
N GLY A 587 -36.84 7.49 -31.40
CA GLY A 587 -35.73 6.67 -30.90
C GLY A 587 -34.40 7.43 -30.98
N LEU A 588 -34.18 8.14 -32.09
CA LEU A 588 -32.98 8.95 -32.29
C LEU A 588 -32.92 10.15 -31.35
N GLU A 589 -34.05 10.82 -31.13
CA GLU A 589 -34.16 11.93 -30.17
C GLU A 589 -33.75 11.48 -28.76
N LEU A 590 -34.30 10.35 -28.30
CA LEU A 590 -33.96 9.76 -27.00
C LEU A 590 -32.49 9.32 -26.91
N LEU A 591 -31.97 8.70 -27.97
CA LEU A 591 -30.58 8.28 -28.05
C LEU A 591 -29.62 9.49 -27.90
N GLN A 592 -29.92 10.59 -28.56
CA GLN A 592 -29.13 11.83 -28.56
C GLN A 592 -29.23 12.62 -27.26
N GLU A 593 -30.44 12.82 -26.74
CA GLU A 593 -30.67 13.72 -25.60
C GLU A 593 -30.42 13.04 -24.25
N ALA A 594 -30.74 11.74 -24.13
CA ALA A 594 -30.78 11.07 -22.84
C ALA A 594 -29.78 9.92 -22.68
N VAL A 595 -29.41 9.23 -23.77
CA VAL A 595 -28.58 8.03 -23.70
C VAL A 595 -27.10 8.34 -23.91
N LEU A 596 -26.72 8.87 -25.08
CA LEU A 596 -25.31 9.06 -25.47
C LEU A 596 -24.52 9.96 -24.50
N PRO A 597 -25.02 11.14 -24.03
CA PRO A 597 -24.29 11.98 -23.07
C PRO A 597 -24.00 11.29 -21.74
N LYS A 598 -24.91 10.43 -21.27
CA LYS A 598 -24.75 9.69 -20.02
C LYS A 598 -23.78 8.52 -20.21
N PHE A 599 -23.95 7.76 -21.29
CA PHE A 599 -23.13 6.59 -21.58
C PHE A 599 -21.65 6.97 -21.73
N VAL A 600 -21.32 7.98 -22.54
CA VAL A 600 -19.93 8.35 -22.82
C VAL A 600 -19.15 8.77 -21.57
N CYS A 601 -19.78 9.46 -20.63
CA CYS A 601 -19.17 9.87 -19.36
C CYS A 601 -18.73 8.69 -18.48
N THR A 602 -19.32 7.51 -18.66
CA THR A 602 -18.94 6.29 -17.91
C THR A 602 -17.76 5.55 -18.52
N GLN A 603 -17.35 5.89 -19.74
CA GLN A 603 -16.33 5.14 -20.48
C GLN A 603 -14.91 5.56 -20.11
N ARG A 604 -13.97 4.62 -20.16
CA ARG A 604 -12.54 4.89 -19.86
C ARG A 604 -11.89 5.74 -20.96
N TRP A 605 -12.23 5.46 -22.21
CA TRP A 605 -11.71 6.13 -23.40
C TRP A 605 -12.20 7.57 -23.59
N PHE A 606 -13.19 8.02 -22.82
CA PHE A 606 -13.65 9.40 -22.87
C PHE A 606 -12.67 10.34 -22.14
N GLY A 607 -11.92 11.13 -22.89
CA GLY A 607 -10.86 12.01 -22.36
C GLY A 607 -11.35 13.33 -21.74
N SER A 608 -12.60 13.74 -21.99
CA SER A 608 -13.14 15.07 -21.63
C SER A 608 -13.99 15.07 -20.35
N LYS A 609 -13.66 14.21 -19.37
CA LYS A 609 -14.45 13.99 -18.14
C LYS A 609 -14.65 15.22 -17.25
N SER A 610 -13.78 16.22 -17.36
CA SER A 610 -13.87 17.48 -16.61
C SER A 610 -14.81 18.51 -17.26
N ARG A 611 -15.31 18.23 -18.47
CA ARG A 611 -16.13 19.16 -19.26
C ARG A 611 -17.59 18.72 -19.23
N THR A 612 -18.50 19.69 -19.22
CA THR A 612 -19.94 19.41 -19.19
C THR A 612 -20.49 19.34 -20.61
N ILE A 613 -21.08 18.20 -20.98
CA ILE A 613 -21.75 18.00 -22.27
C ILE A 613 -23.07 18.78 -22.26
N GLN A 614 -23.24 19.69 -23.22
CA GLN A 614 -24.47 20.45 -23.43
C GLN A 614 -25.49 19.64 -24.23
N ASN A 615 -25.05 18.96 -25.30
CA ASN A 615 -25.87 18.04 -26.09
C ASN A 615 -24.98 17.01 -26.82
N ALA A 616 -25.61 15.93 -27.30
CA ALA A 616 -25.03 15.00 -28.27
C ALA A 616 -25.93 14.94 -29.50
N SER A 617 -25.34 14.86 -30.68
CA SER A 617 -26.07 14.69 -31.95
C SER A 617 -25.39 13.64 -32.83
N VAL A 618 -26.15 12.68 -33.35
CA VAL A 618 -25.66 11.74 -34.37
C VAL A 618 -25.51 12.51 -35.67
N TYR A 619 -24.26 12.73 -36.08
CA TYR A 619 -23.92 13.41 -37.32
C TYR A 619 -24.15 12.51 -38.54
N ASP A 620 -23.74 11.25 -38.45
CA ASP A 620 -23.93 10.27 -39.52
C ASP A 620 -23.84 8.85 -38.98
N TRP A 621 -24.33 7.86 -39.71
CA TRP A 621 -24.24 6.45 -39.31
C TRP A 621 -24.40 5.47 -40.48
N ALA A 622 -23.98 4.22 -40.27
CA ALA A 622 -24.15 3.13 -41.22
C ALA A 622 -24.32 1.78 -40.50
N THR A 623 -25.21 0.92 -40.99
CA THR A 623 -25.28 -0.48 -40.55
C THR A 623 -24.07 -1.28 -41.03
N LEU A 624 -23.59 -2.21 -40.20
CA LEU A 624 -22.47 -3.06 -40.55
C LEU A 624 -22.90 -4.19 -41.52
N PRO A 625 -22.10 -4.51 -42.56
CA PRO A 625 -22.33 -5.64 -43.44
C PRO A 625 -22.42 -6.95 -42.64
N ASP A 626 -23.33 -7.84 -43.07
CA ASP A 626 -23.60 -9.14 -42.44
C ASP A 626 -24.07 -9.10 -40.97
N VAL A 627 -24.22 -7.90 -40.38
CA VAL A 627 -24.71 -7.69 -39.01
C VAL A 627 -25.78 -6.59 -39.01
N PRO A 628 -27.00 -6.88 -39.52
CA PRO A 628 -28.04 -5.86 -39.74
C PRO A 628 -28.52 -5.17 -38.47
N ASP A 629 -28.34 -5.82 -37.31
CA ASP A 629 -28.67 -5.29 -35.99
C ASP A 629 -27.49 -4.54 -35.34
N ALA A 630 -26.48 -4.12 -36.10
CA ALA A 630 -25.38 -3.30 -35.61
C ALA A 630 -25.04 -2.13 -36.55
N ALA A 631 -24.59 -1.01 -35.99
CA ALA A 631 -24.22 0.19 -36.74
C ALA A 631 -22.99 0.89 -36.15
N LEU A 632 -22.29 1.65 -36.98
CA LEU A 632 -21.28 2.63 -36.57
C LEU A 632 -21.89 4.02 -36.65
N LEU A 633 -21.90 4.75 -35.53
CA LEU A 633 -22.39 6.11 -35.43
C LEU A 633 -21.20 7.09 -35.32
N LEU A 634 -21.31 8.22 -36.00
CA LEU A 634 -20.49 9.40 -35.78
C LEU A 634 -21.32 10.39 -34.95
N VAL A 635 -20.86 10.74 -33.76
CA VAL A 635 -21.61 11.56 -32.80
C VAL A 635 -20.81 12.79 -32.43
N ASP A 636 -21.41 13.96 -32.60
CA ASP A 636 -20.87 15.23 -32.14
C ASP A 636 -21.34 15.49 -30.71
N LEU A 637 -20.40 15.71 -29.80
CA LEU A 637 -20.63 16.16 -28.43
C LEU A 637 -20.32 17.66 -28.34
N CYS A 638 -21.33 18.47 -28.06
CA CYS A 638 -21.14 19.90 -27.81
C CYS A 638 -21.01 20.17 -26.32
N TYR A 639 -20.06 21.01 -25.91
CA TYR A 639 -19.80 21.34 -24.51
C TYR A 639 -20.29 22.73 -24.15
N THR A 640 -20.51 22.98 -22.86
CA THR A 640 -20.98 24.27 -22.35
C THR A 640 -20.02 25.45 -22.59
N ASP A 641 -18.76 25.17 -22.90
CA ASP A 641 -17.75 26.18 -23.29
C ASP A 641 -17.84 26.59 -24.77
N GLY A 642 -18.78 26.03 -25.53
CA GLY A 642 -19.06 26.38 -26.92
C GLY A 642 -18.26 25.59 -27.95
N THR A 643 -17.41 24.64 -27.54
CA THR A 643 -16.66 23.78 -28.47
C THR A 643 -17.32 22.41 -28.62
N SER A 644 -16.92 21.65 -29.66
CA SER A 644 -17.46 20.32 -29.95
C SER A 644 -16.36 19.29 -30.26
N GLU A 645 -16.66 18.01 -30.00
CA GLU A 645 -15.80 16.88 -30.32
C GLU A 645 -16.61 15.75 -30.98
N ARG A 646 -16.06 15.15 -32.04
CA ARG A 646 -16.70 14.02 -32.73
C ARG A 646 -16.18 12.69 -32.21
N TYR A 647 -17.06 11.72 -32.03
CA TYR A 647 -16.74 10.38 -31.55
C TYR A 647 -17.36 9.29 -32.41
N VAL A 648 -16.72 8.12 -32.47
CA VAL A 648 -17.27 6.91 -33.12
C VAL A 648 -17.85 5.94 -32.09
N PHE A 649 -19.08 5.50 -32.34
CA PHE A 649 -19.83 4.58 -31.49
C PHE A 649 -20.33 3.38 -32.29
N PRO A 650 -19.67 2.22 -32.18
CA PRO A 650 -20.25 0.95 -32.58
C PRO A 650 -21.42 0.64 -31.63
N ILE A 651 -22.61 0.41 -32.15
CA ILE A 651 -23.77 -0.01 -31.36
C ILE A 651 -24.39 -1.27 -31.98
N ALA A 652 -25.08 -2.05 -31.16
CA ALA A 652 -25.88 -3.17 -31.63
C ALA A 652 -27.18 -3.32 -30.83
N LEU A 653 -28.25 -3.75 -31.48
CA LEU A 653 -29.52 -4.11 -30.86
C LEU A 653 -29.58 -5.62 -30.61
N ARG A 654 -29.94 -6.03 -29.40
CA ARG A 654 -30.08 -7.43 -29.00
C ARG A 654 -31.38 -7.65 -28.24
N PHE A 655 -32.04 -8.77 -28.51
CA PHE A 655 -33.24 -9.20 -27.80
C PHE A 655 -33.02 -10.58 -27.19
N ASN A 656 -33.58 -10.81 -26.01
CA ASN A 656 -33.55 -12.11 -25.32
C ASN A 656 -32.15 -12.66 -24.97
N GLU A 657 -31.12 -11.82 -24.98
CA GLU A 657 -29.77 -12.17 -24.52
C GLU A 657 -29.63 -11.90 -23.02
N ARG A 658 -29.26 -12.93 -22.24
CA ARG A 658 -29.18 -12.85 -20.77
C ARG A 658 -27.78 -12.58 -20.22
N ASN A 659 -26.74 -12.61 -21.08
CA ASN A 659 -25.33 -12.56 -20.70
C ASN A 659 -24.62 -11.36 -21.33
N ILE A 660 -25.23 -10.17 -21.29
CA ILE A 660 -24.56 -8.93 -21.70
C ILE A 660 -24.01 -8.24 -20.45
N ASP A 661 -22.73 -7.90 -20.47
CA ASP A 661 -22.10 -7.14 -19.40
C ASP A 661 -22.76 -5.75 -19.30
N ALA A 662 -23.20 -5.40 -18.11
CA ALA A 662 -23.91 -4.16 -17.85
C ALA A 662 -23.10 -2.90 -18.23
N ARG A 663 -21.77 -2.99 -18.29
CA ARG A 663 -20.92 -1.86 -18.74
C ARG A 663 -21.04 -1.58 -20.24
N ASP A 664 -21.46 -2.58 -21.00
CA ASP A 664 -21.61 -2.51 -22.45
C ASP A 664 -23.05 -2.13 -22.85
N VAL A 665 -24.00 -2.01 -21.92
CA VAL A 665 -25.38 -1.61 -22.22
C VAL A 665 -25.51 -0.09 -22.31
N LEU A 666 -26.03 0.42 -23.43
CA LEU A 666 -26.36 1.83 -23.62
C LEU A 666 -27.79 2.13 -23.14
N VAL A 667 -28.77 1.36 -23.63
CA VAL A 667 -30.20 1.60 -23.33
C VAL A 667 -31.06 0.34 -23.49
N GLU A 668 -32.13 0.21 -22.70
CA GLU A 668 -33.14 -0.84 -22.83
C GLU A 668 -34.13 -0.52 -23.97
N VAL A 669 -34.56 -1.58 -24.66
CA VAL A 669 -35.47 -1.52 -25.79
C VAL A 669 -36.64 -2.48 -25.54
N ARG A 670 -37.86 -2.01 -25.79
CA ARG A 670 -39.06 -2.84 -25.73
C ARG A 670 -39.68 -2.95 -27.12
N ARG A 671 -40.04 -4.18 -27.51
CA ARG A 671 -40.80 -4.40 -28.73
C ARG A 671 -42.21 -3.83 -28.60
N ALA A 672 -42.67 -3.14 -29.62
CA ALA A 672 -44.05 -2.65 -29.68
C ALA A 672 -45.05 -3.81 -29.81
N SER A 673 -44.61 -4.93 -30.39
CA SER A 673 -45.40 -6.14 -30.64
C SER A 673 -45.44 -7.14 -29.48
N ASP A 674 -44.43 -7.13 -28.58
CA ASP A 674 -44.32 -8.04 -27.44
C ASP A 674 -43.73 -7.33 -26.22
N ALA A 675 -44.60 -6.95 -25.28
CA ALA A 675 -44.22 -6.23 -24.08
C ALA A 675 -43.41 -7.09 -23.07
N ALA A 676 -43.29 -8.40 -23.30
CA ALA A 676 -42.54 -9.33 -22.44
C ALA A 676 -41.11 -9.62 -22.96
N SER A 677 -40.75 -9.19 -24.17
CA SER A 677 -39.40 -9.34 -24.70
C SER A 677 -38.55 -8.11 -24.36
N ASP A 678 -37.59 -8.28 -23.45
CA ASP A 678 -36.61 -7.25 -23.11
C ASP A 678 -35.42 -7.32 -24.08
N GLY A 679 -35.05 -6.16 -24.62
CA GLY A 679 -33.89 -5.97 -25.49
C GLY A 679 -33.00 -4.83 -25.02
N PHE A 680 -31.79 -4.75 -25.60
CA PHE A 680 -30.78 -3.77 -25.25
C PHE A 680 -30.10 -3.23 -26.50
N VAL A 681 -29.84 -1.92 -26.53
CA VAL A 681 -28.78 -1.34 -27.34
C VAL A 681 -27.50 -1.40 -26.53
N VAL A 682 -26.42 -1.93 -27.12
CA VAL A 682 -25.16 -2.24 -26.45
C VAL A 682 -23.97 -1.70 -27.26
N ASP A 683 -22.81 -1.52 -26.63
CA ASP A 683 -21.55 -1.21 -27.32
C ASP A 683 -21.25 -2.39 -28.24
N GLY A 684 -21.28 -2.12 -29.53
CA GLY A 684 -21.11 -3.14 -30.57
C GLY A 684 -19.80 -3.89 -30.40
N LEU A 685 -18.75 -3.28 -29.84
CA LEU A 685 -17.46 -3.95 -29.65
C LEU A 685 -17.51 -5.11 -28.64
N ALA A 686 -18.55 -5.21 -27.81
CA ALA A 686 -18.77 -6.37 -26.96
C ALA A 686 -19.06 -7.65 -27.77
N LEU A 687 -19.59 -7.51 -28.99
CA LEU A 687 -20.04 -8.60 -29.83
C LEU A 687 -18.96 -9.00 -30.84
N GLU A 688 -18.62 -10.29 -30.85
CA GLU A 688 -17.62 -10.83 -31.77
C GLU A 688 -18.00 -10.58 -33.24
N GLN A 689 -19.29 -10.67 -33.58
CA GLN A 689 -19.75 -10.45 -34.95
C GLN A 689 -19.45 -9.03 -35.45
N VAL A 690 -19.55 -8.03 -34.55
CA VAL A 690 -19.22 -6.63 -34.88
C VAL A 690 -17.72 -6.48 -35.09
N ARG A 691 -16.89 -7.06 -34.21
CA ARG A 691 -15.43 -7.03 -34.34
C ARG A 691 -14.99 -7.71 -35.65
N SER A 692 -15.56 -8.86 -35.98
CA SER A 692 -15.33 -9.55 -37.24
C SER A 692 -15.80 -8.74 -38.46
N ALA A 693 -16.92 -8.02 -38.38
CA ALA A 693 -17.39 -7.16 -39.46
C ALA A 693 -16.42 -6.00 -39.73
N LEU A 694 -15.89 -5.35 -38.68
CA LEU A 694 -14.86 -4.31 -38.82
C LEU A 694 -13.60 -4.83 -39.54
N LEU A 695 -13.14 -6.02 -39.17
CA LEU A 695 -12.01 -6.67 -39.84
C LEU A 695 -12.32 -6.96 -41.33
N LYS A 696 -13.50 -7.51 -41.63
CA LYS A 696 -13.92 -7.82 -43.01
C LYS A 696 -14.00 -6.58 -43.88
N ILE A 697 -14.50 -5.46 -43.36
CA ILE A 697 -14.56 -4.18 -44.08
C ILE A 697 -13.18 -3.76 -44.56
N ILE A 698 -12.17 -3.81 -43.68
CA ILE A 698 -10.79 -3.46 -44.01
C ILE A 698 -10.20 -4.47 -45.00
N ARG A 699 -10.37 -5.77 -44.75
CA ARG A 699 -9.85 -6.86 -45.61
C ARG A 699 -10.40 -6.79 -47.04
N ASP A 700 -11.70 -6.66 -47.18
CA ASP A 700 -12.39 -6.76 -48.47
C ASP A 700 -12.44 -5.42 -49.21
N GLY A 701 -11.93 -4.34 -48.58
CA GLY A 701 -12.03 -2.98 -49.12
C GLY A 701 -13.48 -2.51 -49.28
N ALA A 702 -14.38 -2.99 -48.42
CA ALA A 702 -15.80 -2.74 -48.54
C ALA A 702 -16.12 -1.26 -48.24
N ALA A 703 -17.01 -0.68 -49.04
CA ALA A 703 -17.53 0.67 -48.84
C ALA A 703 -18.98 0.63 -48.37
N ILE A 704 -19.26 1.28 -47.24
CA ILE A 704 -20.57 1.39 -46.63
C ILE A 704 -21.05 2.82 -46.80
N ARG A 705 -22.14 2.99 -47.55
CA ARG A 705 -22.75 4.31 -47.76
C ARG A 705 -23.51 4.73 -46.52
N THR A 706 -23.31 5.97 -46.10
CA THR A 706 -24.00 6.60 -44.97
C THR A 706 -24.95 7.67 -45.49
N GLN A 707 -25.59 8.46 -44.61
CA GLN A 707 -26.47 9.54 -45.05
C GLN A 707 -25.65 10.75 -45.56
N HIS A 708 -24.52 11.04 -44.90
CA HIS A 708 -23.69 12.23 -45.16
C HIS A 708 -22.31 11.91 -45.76
N GLY A 709 -22.06 10.65 -46.15
CA GLY A 709 -20.75 10.24 -46.66
C GLY A 709 -20.61 8.75 -46.99
N THR A 710 -19.41 8.22 -46.83
CA THR A 710 -19.08 6.80 -47.03
C THR A 710 -17.97 6.37 -46.07
N MET A 711 -18.18 5.26 -45.36
CA MET A 711 -17.14 4.59 -44.57
C MET A 711 -16.55 3.45 -45.38
N ALA A 712 -15.25 3.47 -45.67
CA ALA A 712 -14.62 2.44 -46.50
C ALA A 712 -13.36 1.87 -45.86
N GLY A 713 -13.23 0.55 -45.91
CA GLY A 713 -11.97 -0.14 -45.62
C GLY A 713 -10.98 0.03 -46.77
N LYS A 714 -9.69 0.10 -46.44
CA LYS A 714 -8.60 0.13 -47.40
C LYS A 714 -7.53 -0.87 -46.94
N PRO A 715 -7.47 -2.06 -47.56
CA PRO A 715 -6.41 -3.02 -47.27
C PRO A 715 -5.06 -2.46 -47.73
N SER A 716 -3.98 -2.89 -47.07
CA SER A 716 -2.60 -2.54 -47.43
C SER A 716 -1.86 -3.75 -48.02
N THR A 717 -0.53 -3.70 -48.07
CA THR A 717 0.32 -4.74 -48.65
C THR A 717 0.41 -6.01 -47.80
N VAL A 718 0.09 -5.93 -46.51
CA VAL A 718 0.08 -7.07 -45.59
C VAL A 718 -1.23 -7.84 -45.76
N ALA A 719 -1.13 -9.12 -46.13
CA ALA A 719 -2.29 -9.96 -46.37
C ALA A 719 -3.04 -10.30 -45.08
N ILE A 720 -4.35 -10.09 -45.08
CA ILE A 720 -5.25 -10.48 -44.00
C ILE A 720 -5.90 -11.83 -44.39
N PRO A 721 -5.79 -12.88 -43.57
CA PRO A 721 -6.35 -14.20 -43.88
C PRO A 721 -7.87 -14.19 -44.14
N GLU A 722 -8.35 -15.07 -45.03
CA GLU A 722 -9.78 -15.20 -45.33
C GLU A 722 -10.56 -15.97 -44.24
N ASN A 723 -9.88 -16.80 -43.44
CA ASN A 723 -10.51 -17.59 -42.38
C ASN A 723 -11.08 -16.68 -41.28
N GLU A 724 -12.16 -17.14 -40.64
CA GLU A 724 -12.65 -16.50 -39.43
C GLU A 724 -11.56 -16.56 -38.34
N MET A 725 -11.40 -15.45 -37.63
CA MET A 725 -10.45 -15.29 -36.54
C MET A 725 -11.21 -14.91 -35.28
N HIS A 726 -10.95 -15.64 -34.20
CA HIS A 726 -11.47 -15.29 -32.89
C HIS A 726 -10.97 -13.90 -32.49
N SER A 727 -11.86 -13.07 -31.94
CA SER A 727 -11.52 -11.71 -31.57
C SER A 727 -11.89 -11.36 -30.14
N GLU A 728 -11.05 -10.56 -29.50
CA GLU A 728 -11.27 -10.07 -28.13
C GLU A 728 -10.98 -8.56 -28.03
N ARG A 729 -11.66 -7.90 -27.09
CA ARG A 729 -11.43 -6.48 -26.78
C ARG A 729 -10.37 -6.41 -25.66
N SER A 730 -9.28 -5.69 -25.90
CA SER A 730 -8.24 -5.49 -24.89
C SER A 730 -8.80 -4.75 -23.66
N HIS A 731 -8.43 -5.21 -22.47
CA HIS A 731 -8.85 -4.59 -21.21
C HIS A 731 -8.01 -3.36 -20.80
N ALA A 732 -6.85 -3.17 -21.44
CA ALA A 732 -5.96 -2.02 -21.23
C ALA A 732 -6.39 -0.82 -22.11
N GLU A 733 -7.65 -0.39 -22.00
CA GLU A 733 -8.17 0.74 -22.79
C GLU A 733 -7.64 2.08 -22.28
N GLN A 734 -6.95 2.82 -23.17
CA GLN A 734 -6.61 4.24 -23.01
C GLN A 734 -7.68 5.12 -23.71
N SER A 735 -7.28 6.11 -24.53
CA SER A 735 -8.16 7.01 -25.31
C SER A 735 -8.84 6.34 -26.52
N ASN A 736 -8.39 5.15 -26.90
CA ASN A 736 -8.87 4.37 -28.05
C ASN A 736 -9.24 2.93 -27.63
N SER A 737 -10.07 2.25 -28.41
CA SER A 737 -10.39 0.84 -28.18
C SER A 737 -9.52 -0.06 -29.07
N SER A 738 -8.91 -1.09 -28.49
CA SER A 738 -8.05 -2.05 -29.20
C SER A 738 -8.68 -3.43 -29.24
N LEU A 739 -8.70 -4.05 -30.42
CA LEU A 739 -9.23 -5.39 -30.67
C LEU A 739 -8.11 -6.32 -31.12
N LEU A 740 -8.00 -7.49 -30.51
CA LEU A 740 -7.00 -8.51 -30.85
C LEU A 740 -7.66 -9.62 -31.68
N PHE A 741 -6.98 -10.12 -32.71
CA PHE A 741 -7.43 -11.20 -33.58
C PHE A 741 -6.39 -12.34 -33.62
N GLU A 742 -6.70 -13.48 -32.97
CA GLU A 742 -5.87 -14.71 -32.90
C GLU A 742 -4.36 -14.47 -32.71
N ASP A 743 -3.96 -13.51 -31.87
CA ASP A 743 -2.56 -13.13 -31.65
C ASP A 743 -1.78 -12.68 -32.91
N LYS A 744 -2.47 -12.39 -34.02
CA LYS A 744 -1.86 -12.03 -35.31
C LYS A 744 -2.04 -10.57 -35.68
N PHE A 745 -3.20 -9.99 -35.34
CA PHE A 745 -3.51 -8.61 -35.68
C PHE A 745 -4.10 -7.87 -34.49
N ILE A 746 -3.85 -6.56 -34.47
CA ILE A 746 -4.48 -5.60 -33.57
C ILE A 746 -5.20 -4.53 -34.41
N LEU A 747 -6.47 -4.29 -34.10
CA LEU A 747 -7.25 -3.20 -34.68
C LEU A 747 -7.44 -2.12 -33.62
N LYS A 748 -6.95 -0.92 -33.90
CA LYS A 748 -7.12 0.28 -33.06
C LYS A 748 -8.26 1.11 -33.64
N LEU A 749 -9.36 1.23 -32.89
CA LEU A 749 -10.50 2.07 -33.22
C LEU A 749 -10.34 3.43 -32.53
N PHE A 750 -10.20 4.50 -33.32
CA PHE A 750 -10.04 5.85 -32.80
C PHE A 750 -11.37 6.38 -32.27
N ARG A 751 -11.53 6.45 -30.95
CA ARG A 751 -12.82 6.81 -30.34
C ARG A 751 -13.16 8.27 -30.57
N ARG A 752 -12.19 9.18 -30.43
CA ARG A 752 -12.32 10.60 -30.76
C ARG A 752 -11.80 10.85 -32.16
N LEU A 753 -12.66 11.33 -33.05
CA LEU A 753 -12.34 11.63 -34.44
C LEU A 753 -12.03 13.12 -34.61
N GLN A 754 -11.02 13.39 -35.42
CA GLN A 754 -10.68 14.72 -35.91
C GLN A 754 -10.68 14.68 -37.45
N PRO A 755 -11.07 15.77 -38.13
CA PRO A 755 -10.91 15.89 -39.58
C PRO A 755 -9.47 15.55 -40.02
N GLY A 756 -9.34 14.78 -41.11
CA GLY A 756 -8.05 14.41 -41.68
C GLY A 756 -7.56 12.99 -41.37
N ILE A 757 -6.49 12.60 -42.06
CA ILE A 757 -5.87 11.27 -41.94
C ILE A 757 -5.06 11.19 -40.64
N ASN A 758 -5.26 10.13 -39.84
CA ASN A 758 -4.49 9.95 -38.61
C ASN A 758 -3.01 9.65 -38.96
N PRO A 759 -2.03 10.34 -38.34
CA PRO A 759 -0.60 10.07 -38.51
C PRO A 759 -0.18 8.61 -38.37
N ASP A 760 -0.83 7.84 -37.49
CA ASP A 760 -0.53 6.42 -37.27
C ASP A 760 -0.85 5.57 -38.49
N ALA A 761 -1.91 5.92 -39.23
CA ALA A 761 -2.26 5.29 -40.50
C ALA A 761 -1.32 5.72 -41.63
N GLU A 762 -0.96 7.00 -41.68
CA GLU A 762 -0.13 7.58 -42.75
C GLU A 762 1.33 7.10 -42.66
N ILE A 763 1.94 7.23 -41.48
CA ILE A 763 3.33 6.85 -41.22
C ILE A 763 3.47 5.33 -41.21
N GLY A 764 2.58 4.61 -40.51
CA GLY A 764 2.62 3.15 -40.45
C GLY A 764 2.52 2.50 -41.83
N ARG A 765 1.60 2.99 -42.68
CA ARG A 765 1.48 2.56 -44.07
C ARG A 765 2.74 2.83 -44.86
N PHE A 766 3.25 4.06 -44.82
CA PHE A 766 4.43 4.45 -45.60
C PHE A 766 5.67 3.63 -45.21
N LEU A 767 5.91 3.44 -43.91
CA LEU A 767 7.03 2.64 -43.41
C LEU A 767 6.91 1.18 -43.86
N THR A 768 5.71 0.60 -43.76
CA THR A 768 5.42 -0.77 -44.19
C THR A 768 5.64 -0.94 -45.71
N GLU A 769 5.14 -0.01 -46.53
CA GLU A 769 5.30 -0.03 -47.99
C GLU A 769 6.76 0.16 -48.44
N LYS A 770 7.58 0.86 -47.64
CA LYS A 770 9.02 0.99 -47.85
C LYS A 770 9.83 -0.20 -47.32
N GLY A 771 9.18 -1.18 -46.70
CA GLY A 771 9.82 -2.39 -46.17
C GLY A 771 10.58 -2.18 -44.87
N TYR A 772 10.25 -1.13 -44.09
CA TYR A 772 10.81 -0.94 -42.76
C TYR A 772 10.12 -1.89 -41.77
N THR A 773 10.89 -2.80 -41.17
CA THR A 773 10.33 -3.94 -40.40
C THR A 773 10.25 -3.71 -38.89
N GLN A 774 10.80 -2.61 -38.38
CA GLN A 774 10.81 -2.30 -36.93
C GLN A 774 9.61 -1.45 -36.51
N VAL A 775 8.48 -1.67 -37.17
CA VAL A 775 7.15 -1.15 -36.83
C VAL A 775 6.15 -2.29 -37.01
N PRO A 776 5.00 -2.27 -36.32
CA PRO A 776 3.91 -3.18 -36.62
C PRO A 776 3.54 -3.08 -38.10
N PRO A 777 3.50 -4.20 -38.83
CA PRO A 777 3.23 -4.17 -40.26
C PRO A 777 1.78 -3.71 -40.48
N PHE A 778 1.62 -2.61 -41.22
CA PHE A 778 0.32 -1.98 -41.47
C PHE A 778 -0.51 -2.82 -42.45
N ALA A 779 -1.67 -3.30 -42.01
CA ALA A 779 -2.53 -4.19 -42.78
C ALA A 779 -3.72 -3.47 -43.44
N GLY A 780 -4.11 -2.30 -42.94
CA GLY A 780 -5.12 -1.46 -43.57
C GLY A 780 -5.73 -0.44 -42.62
N ASP A 781 -6.60 0.41 -43.13
CA ASP A 781 -7.40 1.34 -42.33
C ASP A 781 -8.86 1.40 -42.78
N MET A 782 -9.69 2.01 -41.94
CA MET A 782 -11.06 2.38 -42.26
C MET A 782 -11.17 3.91 -42.25
N VAL A 783 -11.74 4.49 -43.31
CA VAL A 783 -11.80 5.94 -43.51
C VAL A 783 -13.24 6.37 -43.79
N TYR A 784 -13.67 7.44 -43.13
CA TYR A 784 -14.92 8.16 -43.43
C TYR A 784 -14.64 9.29 -44.41
N THR A 785 -15.37 9.33 -45.53
CA THR A 785 -15.30 10.40 -46.52
C THR A 785 -16.67 11.10 -46.57
N PRO A 786 -16.77 12.38 -46.17
CA PRO A 786 -18.00 13.16 -46.29
C PRO A 786 -18.45 13.32 -47.76
N ALA A 787 -19.75 13.50 -48.00
CA ALA A 787 -20.30 13.79 -49.32
C ALA A 787 -20.04 15.24 -49.75
N ASP A 788 -20.07 15.49 -51.06
CA ASP A 788 -19.88 16.84 -51.61
C ASP A 788 -20.95 17.82 -51.08
N GLY A 789 -20.50 18.91 -50.43
CA GLY A 789 -21.37 19.97 -49.87
C GLY A 789 -21.53 19.96 -48.35
N GLU A 790 -20.94 18.98 -47.65
CA GLU A 790 -20.89 18.95 -46.17
C GLU A 790 -19.93 20.02 -45.60
N PRO A 791 -20.18 20.53 -44.36
CA PRO A 791 -19.32 21.53 -43.71
C PRO A 791 -17.89 21.04 -43.49
N GLN A 792 -17.72 19.73 -43.29
CA GLN A 792 -16.43 19.06 -43.20
C GLN A 792 -16.23 18.25 -44.49
N THR A 793 -15.15 18.52 -45.21
CA THR A 793 -14.86 17.89 -46.51
C THR A 793 -13.67 16.94 -46.48
N GLU A 794 -12.90 16.94 -45.39
CA GLU A 794 -11.69 16.12 -45.30
C GLU A 794 -12.00 14.67 -44.89
N PRO A 795 -11.37 13.67 -45.56
CA PRO A 795 -11.46 12.28 -45.13
C PRO A 795 -10.86 12.07 -43.74
N THR A 796 -11.53 11.29 -42.90
CA THR A 796 -11.15 11.02 -41.50
C THR A 796 -10.87 9.55 -41.27
N THR A 797 -9.71 9.21 -40.70
CA THR A 797 -9.39 7.84 -40.30
C THR A 797 -10.21 7.42 -39.07
N ILE A 798 -10.94 6.32 -39.16
CA ILE A 798 -11.77 5.74 -38.09
C ILE A 798 -11.01 4.65 -37.32
N ALA A 799 -10.30 3.78 -38.03
CA ALA A 799 -9.59 2.66 -37.43
C ALA A 799 -8.35 2.30 -38.25
N ILE A 800 -7.37 1.66 -37.61
CA ILE A 800 -6.23 1.03 -38.27
C ILE A 800 -6.11 -0.44 -37.85
N LEU A 801 -5.59 -1.26 -38.75
CA LEU A 801 -5.25 -2.66 -38.52
C LEU A 801 -3.74 -2.84 -38.73
N GLN A 802 -3.08 -3.42 -37.74
CA GLN A 802 -1.64 -3.71 -37.75
C GLN A 802 -1.39 -5.15 -37.34
N GLY A 803 -0.26 -5.73 -37.76
CA GLY A 803 0.20 -7.01 -37.22
C GLY A 803 0.54 -6.89 -35.74
N LEU A 804 0.16 -7.90 -34.95
CA LEU A 804 0.49 -7.97 -33.54
C LEU A 804 1.96 -8.37 -33.38
N VAL A 805 2.68 -7.62 -32.53
CA VAL A 805 4.10 -7.85 -32.27
C VAL A 805 4.23 -8.57 -30.93
N GLN A 806 4.83 -9.77 -30.93
CA GLN A 806 5.18 -10.45 -29.68
C GLN A 806 6.39 -9.76 -29.04
N SER A 807 6.26 -9.38 -27.76
CA SER A 807 7.26 -8.59 -27.03
C SER A 807 7.39 -9.04 -25.57
N GLU A 808 8.45 -8.58 -24.91
CA GLU A 808 8.75 -8.79 -23.48
C GLU A 808 8.22 -7.65 -22.58
N GLY A 809 7.35 -6.79 -23.15
CA GLY A 809 6.83 -5.58 -22.54
C GLY A 809 7.22 -4.31 -23.30
N ASP A 810 6.72 -3.17 -22.83
CA ASP A 810 7.13 -1.86 -23.33
C ASP A 810 8.54 -1.48 -22.83
N GLY A 811 9.16 -0.53 -23.54
CA GLY A 811 10.51 -0.06 -23.27
C GLY A 811 10.64 0.64 -21.93
N TRP A 812 9.57 1.23 -21.38
CA TRP A 812 9.59 1.91 -20.09
C TRP A 812 9.73 0.90 -18.96
N GLU A 813 8.83 -0.09 -18.90
CA GLU A 813 8.88 -1.16 -17.90
C GLU A 813 10.15 -2.00 -18.02
N TRP A 814 10.62 -2.24 -19.25
CA TRP A 814 11.90 -2.91 -19.48
C TRP A 814 13.09 -2.08 -18.95
N THR A 815 13.11 -0.77 -19.19
CA THR A 815 14.19 0.11 -18.71
C THR A 815 14.27 0.16 -17.20
N LEU A 816 13.14 0.27 -16.50
CA LEU A 816 13.12 0.28 -15.03
C LEU A 816 13.62 -1.06 -14.45
N ARG A 817 13.24 -2.20 -15.07
CA ARG A 817 13.76 -3.53 -14.69
C ARG A 817 15.26 -3.64 -14.93
N GLU A 818 15.78 -3.07 -16.02
CA GLU A 818 17.22 -3.08 -16.28
C GLU A 818 17.99 -2.18 -15.31
N LEU A 819 17.47 -0.99 -14.97
CA LEU A 819 18.07 -0.12 -13.96
C LEU A 819 18.21 -0.84 -12.61
N GLU A 820 17.16 -1.56 -12.19
CA GLU A 820 17.21 -2.44 -11.01
C GLU A 820 18.35 -3.49 -11.11
N ALA A 821 18.50 -4.11 -12.29
CA ALA A 821 19.48 -5.16 -12.52
C ALA A 821 20.92 -4.67 -12.72
N ILE A 822 21.13 -3.37 -12.97
CA ILE A 822 22.47 -2.78 -13.14
C ILE A 822 23.15 -2.59 -11.78
N ASP A 823 22.40 -2.18 -10.74
CA ASP A 823 22.89 -1.95 -9.37
C ASP A 823 24.21 -1.14 -9.30
N GLY A 824 24.33 -0.12 -10.15
CA GLY A 824 25.52 0.73 -10.26
C GLY A 824 26.77 0.08 -10.89
N GLU A 825 26.68 -1.15 -11.40
CA GLU A 825 27.82 -1.81 -12.06
C GLU A 825 28.07 -1.26 -13.47
N ASP A 826 29.33 -0.86 -13.75
CA ASP A 826 29.76 -0.39 -15.08
C ASP A 826 29.44 -1.40 -16.20
N ALA A 827 29.51 -2.70 -15.91
CA ALA A 827 29.17 -3.75 -16.87
C ALA A 827 27.68 -3.75 -17.22
N GLY A 828 26.81 -3.44 -16.25
CA GLY A 828 25.38 -3.29 -16.44
C GLY A 828 25.06 -2.05 -17.27
N ILE A 829 25.66 -0.90 -16.96
CA ILE A 829 25.52 0.33 -17.76
C ILE A 829 25.96 0.06 -19.20
N ALA A 830 27.09 -0.63 -19.40
CA ALA A 830 27.57 -1.00 -20.73
C ALA A 830 26.61 -1.92 -21.50
N ARG A 831 25.94 -2.86 -20.82
CA ARG A 831 24.90 -3.72 -21.42
C ARG A 831 23.72 -2.88 -21.90
N TYR A 832 23.21 -1.98 -21.06
CA TYR A 832 22.08 -1.14 -21.44
C TYR A 832 22.44 -0.15 -22.56
N MET A 833 23.66 0.40 -22.55
CA MET A 833 24.15 1.24 -23.64
C MET A 833 24.06 0.53 -25.01
N GLU A 834 24.25 -0.79 -25.07
CA GLU A 834 24.11 -1.53 -26.32
C GLU A 834 22.66 -1.56 -26.81
N ALA A 835 21.71 -1.75 -25.90
CA ALA A 835 20.29 -1.64 -26.22
C ALA A 835 19.93 -0.21 -26.66
N ALA A 836 20.44 0.82 -25.98
CA ALA A 836 20.25 2.22 -26.35
C ALA A 836 20.83 2.53 -27.74
N ARG A 837 22.02 2.00 -28.08
CA ARG A 837 22.60 2.13 -29.44
C ARG A 837 21.69 1.51 -30.49
N LYS A 838 21.14 0.33 -30.21
CA LYS A 838 20.23 -0.38 -31.11
C LYS A 838 18.93 0.38 -31.32
N LEU A 839 18.33 0.89 -30.25
CA LEU A 839 17.15 1.76 -30.34
C LEU A 839 17.45 3.04 -31.15
N ALA A 840 18.61 3.65 -30.96
CA ALA A 840 19.03 4.82 -31.74
C ALA A 840 19.19 4.50 -33.22
N GLN A 841 19.78 3.34 -33.54
CA GLN A 841 19.89 2.85 -34.91
C GLN A 841 18.49 2.70 -35.54
N ARG A 842 17.53 2.06 -34.86
CA ARG A 842 16.16 1.92 -35.39
C ARG A 842 15.50 3.27 -35.58
N THR A 843 15.64 4.18 -34.62
CA THR A 843 15.12 5.55 -34.73
C THR A 843 15.70 6.28 -35.95
N ALA A 844 17.01 6.17 -36.17
CA ALA A 844 17.70 6.79 -37.31
C ALA A 844 17.28 6.17 -38.66
N GLU A 845 17.19 4.84 -38.73
CA GLU A 845 16.71 4.11 -39.92
C GLU A 845 15.29 4.53 -40.28
N MET A 846 14.39 4.63 -39.29
CA MET A 846 13.02 5.13 -39.49
C MET A 846 13.02 6.53 -40.09
N HIS A 847 13.74 7.50 -39.49
CA HIS A 847 13.81 8.85 -40.01
C HIS A 847 14.41 8.93 -41.42
N ALA A 848 15.42 8.09 -41.71
CA ALA A 848 16.00 7.99 -43.04
C ALA A 848 14.97 7.51 -44.07
N VAL A 849 14.14 6.51 -43.72
CA VAL A 849 13.05 6.04 -44.57
C VAL A 849 12.00 7.14 -44.79
N LEU A 850 11.57 7.83 -43.72
CA LEU A 850 10.61 8.94 -43.80
C LEU A 850 11.11 10.08 -44.69
N ALA A 851 12.42 10.33 -44.73
CA ALA A 851 13.03 11.32 -45.60
C ALA A 851 12.99 10.96 -47.10
N THR A 852 12.66 9.71 -47.46
CA THR A 852 12.54 9.25 -48.86
C THR A 852 11.17 9.49 -49.49
N GLY A 853 10.25 10.13 -48.76
CA GLY A 853 8.90 10.44 -49.24
C GLY A 853 8.91 11.27 -50.51
N THR A 854 8.00 10.95 -51.43
CA THR A 854 7.85 11.66 -52.72
C THR A 854 6.48 12.32 -52.90
N THR A 855 5.51 12.04 -52.02
CA THR A 855 4.21 12.70 -52.02
C THR A 855 4.30 14.04 -51.26
N PRO A 856 3.45 15.04 -51.55
CA PRO A 856 3.48 16.33 -50.85
C PRO A 856 3.46 16.23 -49.31
N GLU A 857 2.74 15.24 -48.79
CA GLU A 857 2.57 15.00 -47.35
C GLU A 857 3.83 14.40 -46.70
N MET A 858 4.58 13.59 -47.45
CA MET A 858 5.76 12.84 -46.96
C MET A 858 7.10 13.42 -47.43
N VAL A 859 7.10 14.29 -48.44
CA VAL A 859 8.34 14.83 -49.03
C VAL A 859 9.08 15.67 -48.00
N ALA A 860 10.36 15.33 -47.80
CA ALA A 860 11.24 16.05 -46.91
C ALA A 860 11.49 17.47 -47.44
N GLU A 861 11.40 18.46 -46.55
CA GLU A 861 11.60 19.87 -46.88
C GLU A 861 12.90 20.37 -46.27
N PRO A 862 13.65 21.27 -46.93
CA PRO A 862 14.77 21.94 -46.29
C PRO A 862 14.28 22.81 -45.13
N MET A 863 15.06 22.90 -44.07
CA MET A 863 14.81 23.91 -43.05
C MET A 863 15.04 25.31 -43.64
N THR A 864 14.19 26.27 -43.30
CA THR A 864 14.27 27.66 -43.75
C THR A 864 14.33 28.60 -42.55
N ALA A 865 14.75 29.84 -42.77
CA ALA A 865 14.69 30.86 -41.72
C ALA A 865 13.26 31.05 -41.17
N ALA A 866 12.24 30.94 -42.03
CA ALA A 866 10.84 31.03 -41.64
C ALA A 866 10.40 29.85 -40.76
N SER A 867 10.83 28.62 -41.06
CA SER A 867 10.48 27.46 -40.24
C SER A 867 11.21 27.46 -38.89
N LEU A 868 12.45 27.94 -38.84
CA LEU A 868 13.19 28.13 -37.59
C LEU A 868 12.54 29.22 -36.71
N GLN A 869 12.10 30.31 -37.33
CA GLN A 869 11.33 31.35 -36.63
C GLN A 869 10.02 30.79 -36.06
N ALA A 870 9.31 29.96 -36.82
CA ALA A 870 8.09 29.30 -36.33
C ALA A 870 8.36 28.34 -35.16
N ASP A 871 9.48 27.61 -35.19
CA ASP A 871 9.91 26.76 -34.08
C ASP A 871 10.23 27.58 -32.82
N ALA A 872 10.89 28.74 -32.98
CA ALA A 872 11.15 29.68 -31.89
C ALA A 872 9.85 30.19 -31.24
N GLU A 873 8.90 30.61 -32.06
CA GLU A 873 7.59 31.10 -31.60
C GLU A 873 6.81 30.01 -30.88
N ARG A 874 6.80 28.79 -31.41
CA ARG A 874 6.15 27.63 -30.77
C ARG A 874 6.73 27.34 -29.38
N LEU A 875 8.05 27.36 -29.23
CA LEU A 875 8.71 27.15 -27.93
C LEU A 875 8.37 28.28 -26.95
N ILE A 876 8.31 29.53 -27.41
CA ILE A 876 7.89 30.67 -26.57
C ILE A 876 6.45 30.48 -26.08
N GLU A 877 5.52 30.14 -26.97
CA GLU A 877 4.12 29.93 -26.60
C GLU A 877 3.96 28.79 -25.58
N GLN A 878 4.67 27.67 -25.79
CA GLN A 878 4.66 26.55 -24.87
C GLN A 878 5.27 26.90 -23.52
N ALA A 879 6.36 27.66 -23.50
CA ALA A 879 6.97 28.15 -22.27
C ALA A 879 6.02 29.05 -21.48
N GLU A 880 5.35 30.00 -22.14
CA GLU A 880 4.39 30.89 -21.49
C GLU A 880 3.20 30.09 -20.92
N SER A 881 2.70 29.10 -21.66
CA SER A 881 1.61 28.21 -21.22
C SER A 881 2.01 27.38 -19.99
N ALA A 882 3.20 26.77 -20.00
CA ALA A 882 3.71 25.97 -18.89
C ALA A 882 3.97 26.82 -17.64
N LEU A 883 4.62 27.99 -17.79
CA LEU A 883 4.90 28.90 -16.67
C LEU A 883 3.62 29.52 -16.09
N ALA A 884 2.63 29.84 -16.93
CA ALA A 884 1.32 30.30 -16.45
C ALA A 884 0.60 29.22 -15.64
N THR A 885 0.68 27.96 -16.10
CA THR A 885 0.12 26.80 -15.38
C THR A 885 0.84 26.60 -14.04
N LEU A 886 2.17 26.62 -14.03
CA LEU A 886 3.00 26.50 -12.83
C LEU A 886 2.65 27.60 -11.81
N ARG A 887 2.53 28.85 -12.27
CA ARG A 887 2.18 29.99 -11.40
C ARG A 887 0.80 29.84 -10.78
N ARG A 888 -0.19 29.35 -11.54
CA ARG A 888 -1.56 29.14 -11.07
C ARG A 888 -1.64 28.03 -10.01
N LYS A 889 -0.84 26.97 -10.18
CA LYS A 889 -0.84 25.79 -9.29
C LYS A 889 0.23 25.82 -8.21
N LEU A 890 0.97 26.93 -8.06
CA LEU A 890 2.10 27.04 -7.13
C LEU A 890 1.71 26.74 -5.68
N ALA A 891 0.50 27.14 -5.26
CA ALA A 891 -0.02 26.88 -3.92
C ALA A 891 -0.46 25.43 -3.69
N ASP A 892 -0.67 24.67 -4.77
CA ASP A 892 -1.12 23.28 -4.74
C ASP A 892 0.07 22.30 -4.79
N LEU A 893 1.30 22.81 -4.91
CA LEU A 893 2.51 22.00 -4.94
C LEU A 893 3.00 21.65 -3.53
N PRO A 894 3.61 20.45 -3.35
CA PRO A 894 4.38 20.11 -2.16
C PRO A 894 5.42 21.19 -1.80
N GLU A 895 5.65 21.40 -0.50
CA GLU A 895 6.48 22.49 0.03
C GLU A 895 7.94 22.42 -0.47
N ASP A 896 8.47 21.22 -0.64
CA ASP A 896 9.80 20.91 -1.20
C ASP A 896 9.96 21.28 -2.68
N LEU A 897 8.86 21.38 -3.44
CA LEU A 897 8.88 21.80 -4.85
C LEU A 897 8.72 23.31 -5.03
N GLY A 898 8.32 24.03 -3.99
CA GLY A 898 8.09 25.48 -4.02
C GLY A 898 9.33 26.26 -4.47
N ASP A 899 10.50 25.88 -3.96
CA ASP A 899 11.78 26.54 -4.29
C ASP A 899 12.19 26.30 -5.76
N LEU A 900 12.08 25.06 -6.26
CA LEU A 900 12.38 24.74 -7.66
C LEU A 900 11.42 25.47 -8.62
N ALA A 901 10.13 25.52 -8.28
CA ALA A 901 9.13 26.24 -9.05
C ALA A 901 9.40 27.75 -9.08
N ALA A 902 9.76 28.34 -7.93
CA ALA A 902 10.13 29.76 -7.84
C ALA A 902 11.41 30.06 -8.64
N GLN A 903 12.42 29.19 -8.55
CA GLN A 903 13.64 29.28 -9.34
C GLN A 903 13.35 29.26 -10.84
N LEU A 904 12.48 28.36 -11.32
CA LEU A 904 12.13 28.31 -12.74
C LEU A 904 11.38 29.58 -13.19
N LEU A 905 10.43 30.08 -12.41
CA LEU A 905 9.64 31.27 -12.74
C LEU A 905 10.52 32.52 -12.95
N VAL A 906 11.63 32.66 -12.21
CA VAL A 906 12.57 33.79 -12.40
C VAL A 906 13.49 33.62 -13.61
N GLN A 907 13.59 32.43 -14.20
CA GLN A 907 14.40 32.17 -15.40
C GLN A 907 13.62 32.33 -16.72
N ARG A 908 12.41 32.90 -16.69
CA ARG A 908 11.57 33.14 -17.89
C ARG A 908 12.33 33.81 -19.04
N SER A 909 13.20 34.78 -18.74
CA SER A 909 14.01 35.46 -19.76
C SER A 909 15.01 34.54 -20.44
N LYS A 910 15.61 33.57 -19.73
CA LYS A 910 16.56 32.61 -20.31
C LYS A 910 15.88 31.59 -21.21
N ILE A 911 14.69 31.12 -20.82
CA ILE A 911 13.89 30.23 -21.67
C ILE A 911 13.58 30.93 -23.00
N ARG A 912 13.24 32.23 -22.94
CA ARG A 912 13.02 33.06 -24.12
C ARG A 912 14.27 33.24 -24.97
N GLU A 913 15.44 33.45 -24.35
CA GLU A 913 16.72 33.57 -25.04
C GLU A 913 17.07 32.29 -25.83
N ILE A 914 16.91 31.11 -25.22
CA ILE A 914 17.14 29.81 -25.90
C ILE A 914 16.16 29.63 -27.06
N ALA A 915 14.90 30.04 -26.91
CA ALA A 915 13.93 29.96 -27.99
C ALA A 915 14.30 30.91 -29.15
N GLU A 916 14.69 32.14 -28.87
CA GLU A 916 15.12 33.12 -29.87
C GLU A 916 16.39 32.68 -30.62
N GLN A 917 17.27 31.88 -30.00
CA GLN A 917 18.45 31.32 -30.65
C GLN A 917 18.12 30.36 -31.79
N ILE A 918 16.97 29.65 -31.75
CA ILE A 918 16.53 28.79 -32.85
C ILE A 918 16.49 29.57 -34.16
N ALA A 919 15.96 30.80 -34.14
CA ALA A 919 15.85 31.64 -35.32
C ALA A 919 17.20 32.12 -35.89
N THR A 920 18.29 32.00 -35.11
CA THR A 920 19.65 32.39 -35.52
C THR A 920 20.45 31.26 -36.15
N VAL A 921 19.95 30.02 -36.09
CA VAL A 921 20.59 28.84 -36.67
C VAL A 921 20.66 28.99 -38.20
N ASP A 922 21.81 28.64 -38.80
CA ASP A 922 21.97 28.61 -40.26
C ASP A 922 21.04 27.54 -40.87
N PRO A 923 20.06 27.91 -41.72
CA PRO A 923 19.16 26.96 -42.35
C PRO A 923 19.88 25.85 -43.14
N ALA A 924 21.08 26.12 -43.65
CA ALA A 924 21.87 25.13 -44.39
C ALA A 924 22.40 24.00 -43.51
N THR A 925 22.56 24.22 -42.21
CA THR A 925 23.04 23.23 -41.24
C THR A 925 21.93 22.70 -40.33
N ALA A 926 20.75 23.35 -40.33
CA ALA A 926 19.55 22.95 -39.59
C ALA A 926 18.82 21.73 -40.14
N GLY A 927 19.32 21.14 -41.24
CA GLY A 927 18.83 19.89 -41.77
C GLY A 927 17.50 19.97 -42.52
N LYS A 928 16.70 18.90 -42.44
CA LYS A 928 15.43 18.75 -43.15
C LYS A 928 14.28 18.51 -42.18
N ARG A 929 13.10 18.95 -42.59
CA ARG A 929 11.81 18.65 -41.97
C ARG A 929 11.21 17.43 -42.64
N THR A 930 10.82 16.43 -41.86
CA THR A 930 10.17 15.20 -42.33
C THR A 930 8.93 14.95 -41.48
N ARG A 931 8.17 13.91 -41.82
CA ARG A 931 7.30 13.31 -40.81
C ARG A 931 8.15 12.71 -39.70
N ILE A 932 7.64 12.82 -38.49
CA ILE A 932 8.25 12.34 -37.24
C ILE A 932 7.16 11.58 -36.47
N HIS A 933 7.56 10.83 -35.45
CA HIS A 933 6.65 10.16 -34.53
C HIS A 933 5.87 11.16 -33.67
N GLY A 934 6.49 12.25 -33.22
CA GLY A 934 5.80 13.39 -32.61
C GLY A 934 5.36 13.20 -31.15
N ASP A 935 5.51 12.01 -30.56
CA ASP A 935 5.44 11.76 -29.12
C ASP A 935 6.32 10.56 -28.73
N TYR A 936 7.57 10.57 -29.19
CA TYR A 936 8.47 9.43 -29.04
C TYR A 936 9.07 9.35 -27.64
N HIS A 937 8.82 8.24 -26.94
CA HIS A 937 9.35 7.94 -25.61
C HIS A 937 9.41 6.41 -25.38
N LEU A 938 10.01 5.95 -24.28
CA LEU A 938 10.22 4.52 -24.01
C LEU A 938 8.93 3.68 -24.00
N GLY A 939 7.83 4.26 -23.51
CA GLY A 939 6.50 3.63 -23.59
C GLY A 939 5.93 3.43 -25.01
N GLN A 940 6.48 4.09 -26.04
CA GLN A 940 6.09 3.90 -27.45
C GLN A 940 7.01 2.93 -28.20
N VAL A 941 7.74 2.11 -27.44
CA VAL A 941 8.66 1.12 -27.98
C VAL A 941 8.38 -0.21 -27.31
N LEU A 942 8.34 -1.29 -28.08
CA LEU A 942 8.30 -2.65 -27.55
C LEU A 942 9.70 -3.27 -27.57
N ARG A 943 10.06 -3.94 -26.47
CA ARG A 943 11.25 -4.79 -26.42
C ARG A 943 10.93 -6.17 -26.96
N THR A 944 11.60 -6.59 -28.02
CA THR A 944 11.57 -8.00 -28.50
C THR A 944 12.78 -8.75 -27.93
N ALA A 945 13.00 -10.04 -28.23
CA ALA A 945 14.13 -10.79 -27.65
C ALA A 945 15.49 -10.06 -27.76
N ASP A 946 15.79 -9.46 -28.92
CA ASP A 946 17.06 -8.75 -29.14
C ASP A 946 16.92 -7.38 -29.81
N ASP A 947 15.72 -6.93 -30.21
CA ASP A 947 15.50 -5.66 -30.93
C ASP A 947 14.40 -4.78 -30.31
N PHE A 948 14.09 -3.67 -30.97
CA PHE A 948 13.02 -2.74 -30.62
C PHE A 948 12.06 -2.51 -31.78
N VAL A 949 10.76 -2.49 -31.49
CA VAL A 949 9.71 -2.15 -32.45
C VAL A 949 9.02 -0.86 -32.00
N LEU A 950 8.92 0.11 -32.91
CA LEU A 950 8.35 1.44 -32.64
C LEU A 950 6.83 1.40 -32.89
N LEU A 951 6.06 1.93 -31.95
CA LEU A 951 4.59 1.92 -31.98
C LEU A 951 4.01 3.35 -32.00
N ASP A 952 2.71 3.44 -32.27
CA ASP A 952 1.86 4.61 -32.01
C ASP A 952 2.37 5.95 -32.58
N PHE A 953 2.33 6.08 -33.90
CA PHE A 953 2.75 7.31 -34.58
C PHE A 953 1.69 8.41 -34.55
N GLU A 954 0.70 8.35 -33.64
CA GLU A 954 -0.38 9.33 -33.55
C GLU A 954 0.10 10.75 -33.23
N GLY A 955 1.27 10.88 -32.61
CA GLY A 955 1.72 12.11 -31.95
C GLY A 955 0.82 12.48 -30.77
N GLU A 956 1.01 13.68 -30.19
CA GLU A 956 0.26 14.10 -29.00
C GLU A 956 -1.26 14.24 -29.26
N PRO A 957 -2.15 13.35 -28.76
CA PRO A 957 -3.55 13.29 -29.21
C PRO A 957 -4.39 14.54 -28.90
N ALA A 958 -3.92 15.38 -27.97
CA ALA A 958 -4.56 16.66 -27.62
C ALA A 958 -4.37 17.74 -28.71
N LYS A 959 -3.39 17.59 -29.61
CA LYS A 959 -3.14 18.53 -30.70
C LYS A 959 -4.01 18.22 -31.93
N PRO A 960 -4.42 19.25 -32.71
CA PRO A 960 -5.14 19.06 -33.97
C PRO A 960 -4.36 18.17 -34.96
N ILE A 961 -5.06 17.41 -35.80
CA ILE A 961 -4.46 16.54 -36.83
C ILE A 961 -3.48 17.30 -37.72
N GLU A 962 -3.79 18.54 -38.08
CA GLU A 962 -2.97 19.39 -38.94
C GLU A 962 -1.59 19.60 -38.32
N VAL A 963 -1.56 19.88 -37.01
CA VAL A 963 -0.31 20.08 -36.24
C VAL A 963 0.45 18.77 -36.10
N ARG A 964 -0.24 17.65 -35.83
CA ARG A 964 0.38 16.31 -35.71
C ARG A 964 0.93 15.80 -37.04
N ARG A 965 0.43 16.31 -38.16
CA ARG A 965 0.90 15.99 -39.52
C ARG A 965 1.96 16.96 -40.04
N GLU A 966 2.30 18.01 -39.31
CA GLU A 966 3.35 18.93 -39.72
C GLU A 966 4.68 18.20 -39.90
N LYS A 967 5.39 18.55 -40.96
CA LYS A 967 6.78 18.12 -41.12
C LYS A 967 7.64 18.89 -40.12
N MET A 968 8.39 18.20 -39.29
CA MET A 968 9.22 18.80 -38.25
C MET A 968 10.64 18.23 -38.28
N SER A 969 11.53 18.81 -37.49
CA SER A 969 12.89 18.27 -37.35
C SER A 969 12.85 16.90 -36.65
N PRO A 970 13.52 15.87 -37.20
CA PRO A 970 13.71 14.57 -36.53
C PRO A 970 14.37 14.68 -35.14
N LEU A 971 15.07 15.79 -34.86
CA LEU A 971 15.66 16.04 -33.55
C LEU A 971 14.62 16.16 -32.42
N ARG A 972 13.33 16.38 -32.75
CA ARG A 972 12.26 16.38 -31.75
C ARG A 972 11.99 15.00 -31.18
N ASP A 973 11.99 13.96 -32.01
CA ASP A 973 11.87 12.57 -31.55
C ASP A 973 13.12 12.16 -30.75
N VAL A 974 14.30 12.59 -31.21
CA VAL A 974 15.56 12.39 -30.45
C VAL A 974 15.48 13.05 -29.08
N ALA A 975 15.02 14.30 -29.00
CA ALA A 975 14.81 15.00 -27.74
C ALA A 975 13.78 14.28 -26.84
N GLY A 976 12.70 13.75 -27.42
CA GLY A 976 11.71 12.93 -26.72
C GLY A 976 12.32 11.70 -26.05
N MET A 977 13.10 10.92 -26.79
CA MET A 977 13.74 9.71 -26.26
C MET A 977 14.81 10.03 -25.20
N LEU A 978 15.64 11.06 -25.41
CA LEU A 978 16.62 11.50 -24.42
C LEU A 978 15.97 11.99 -23.13
N ARG A 979 14.86 12.74 -23.24
CA ARG A 979 14.04 13.08 -22.07
C ARG A 979 13.50 11.82 -21.40
N SER A 980 13.07 10.83 -22.16
CA SER A 980 12.53 9.57 -21.64
C SER A 980 13.55 8.76 -20.84
N PHE A 981 14.83 8.68 -21.27
CA PHE A 981 15.88 8.04 -20.46
C PHE A 981 16.08 8.77 -19.14
N ARG A 982 16.24 10.10 -19.18
CA ARG A 982 16.34 10.92 -17.98
C ARG A 982 15.12 10.80 -17.06
N TYR A 983 13.93 10.66 -17.64
CA TYR A 983 12.70 10.44 -16.89
C TYR A 983 12.70 9.08 -16.19
N ALA A 984 13.19 8.02 -16.85
CA ALA A 984 13.33 6.69 -16.25
C ALA A 984 14.37 6.69 -15.13
N ALA A 985 15.52 7.32 -15.35
CA ALA A 985 16.56 7.54 -14.33
C ALA A 985 15.99 8.25 -13.10
N ALA A 986 15.29 9.36 -13.29
CA ALA A 986 14.70 10.12 -12.19
C ALA A 986 13.57 9.34 -11.48
N ALA A 987 12.73 8.60 -12.21
CA ALA A 987 11.68 7.77 -11.62
C ALA A 987 12.27 6.62 -10.78
N PHE A 988 13.37 6.01 -11.25
CA PHE A 988 14.11 5.01 -10.51
C PHE A 988 14.75 5.59 -9.24
N ALA A 989 15.46 6.72 -9.35
CA ALA A 989 16.08 7.38 -8.20
C ALA A 989 15.07 7.83 -7.13
N ARG A 990 13.85 8.21 -7.53
CA ARG A 990 12.76 8.53 -6.58
C ARG A 990 12.32 7.34 -5.71
N THR A 991 12.55 6.11 -6.17
CA THR A 991 12.13 4.89 -5.47
C THR A 991 13.31 4.15 -4.83
N HIS A 992 14.55 4.55 -5.10
CA HIS A 992 15.78 3.90 -4.64
C HIS A 992 16.75 4.93 -4.06
N ALA A 993 16.98 4.89 -2.74
CA ALA A 993 17.87 5.85 -2.08
C ALA A 993 19.36 5.58 -2.36
N GLY A 994 20.16 6.63 -2.52
CA GLY A 994 21.62 6.53 -2.65
C GLY A 994 22.14 6.10 -4.03
N VAL A 995 21.29 6.14 -5.05
CA VAL A 995 21.63 5.75 -6.43
C VAL A 995 21.95 6.95 -7.34
N ASP A 996 21.74 8.18 -6.85
CA ASP A 996 21.78 9.40 -7.65
C ASP A 996 23.06 9.53 -8.50
N ASP A 997 24.23 9.26 -7.89
CA ASP A 997 25.54 9.41 -8.54
C ASP A 997 25.69 8.49 -9.77
N TRP A 998 25.30 7.22 -9.67
CA TRP A 998 25.47 6.27 -10.77
C TRP A 998 24.31 6.32 -11.76
N VAL A 999 23.11 6.71 -11.32
CA VAL A 999 21.94 6.91 -12.19
C VAL A 999 22.11 8.15 -13.05
N GLU A 1000 22.70 9.23 -12.52
CA GLU A 1000 23.10 10.39 -13.32
C GLU A 1000 24.18 10.00 -14.34
N LYS A 1001 25.19 9.22 -13.93
CA LYS A 1001 26.17 8.65 -14.87
C LYS A 1001 25.52 7.79 -15.95
N TRP A 1002 24.55 6.94 -15.58
CA TRP A 1002 23.81 6.10 -16.53
C TRP A 1002 23.05 6.97 -17.54
N ASP A 1003 22.33 8.00 -17.09
CA ASP A 1003 21.60 8.93 -17.98
C ASP A 1003 22.55 9.57 -19.00
N GLU A 1004 23.69 10.09 -18.53
CA GLU A 1004 24.69 10.75 -19.38
C GLU A 1004 25.34 9.79 -20.38
N GLU A 1005 25.74 8.59 -19.95
CA GLU A 1005 26.37 7.59 -20.82
C GLU A 1005 25.39 7.02 -21.86
N VAL A 1006 24.15 6.75 -21.44
CA VAL A 1006 23.09 6.24 -22.32
C VAL A 1006 22.66 7.30 -23.33
N ALA A 1007 22.44 8.55 -22.90
CA ALA A 1007 22.13 9.66 -23.79
C ALA A 1007 23.24 9.86 -24.83
N THR A 1008 24.51 9.80 -24.39
CA THR A 1008 25.68 9.91 -25.28
C THR A 1008 25.75 8.75 -26.27
N ALA A 1009 25.54 7.51 -25.80
CA ALA A 1009 25.56 6.32 -26.64
C ALA A 1009 24.45 6.34 -27.69
N PHE A 1010 23.24 6.75 -27.29
CA PHE A 1010 22.10 6.93 -28.19
C PHE A 1010 22.41 7.97 -29.27
N LEU A 1011 22.84 9.18 -28.88
CA LEU A 1011 23.15 10.26 -29.82
C LEU A 1011 24.26 9.89 -30.81
N ARG A 1012 25.35 9.29 -30.33
CA ARG A 1012 26.45 8.84 -31.20
C ARG A 1012 25.98 7.79 -32.21
N SER A 1013 25.18 6.81 -31.77
CA SER A 1013 24.67 5.75 -32.65
C SER A 1013 23.70 6.33 -33.69
N TYR A 1014 22.75 7.16 -33.25
CA TYR A 1014 21.79 7.84 -34.12
C TYR A 1014 22.50 8.62 -35.25
N ASN A 1015 23.50 9.43 -34.87
CA ASN A 1015 24.28 10.27 -35.79
C ASN A 1015 25.13 9.47 -36.78
N SER A 1016 25.44 8.20 -36.47
CA SER A 1016 26.23 7.34 -37.37
C SER A 1016 25.43 6.77 -38.53
N VAL A 1017 24.09 6.71 -38.39
CA VAL A 1017 23.16 6.16 -39.38
C VAL A 1017 22.42 7.27 -40.12
N ALA A 1018 21.86 8.23 -39.38
CA ALA A 1018 21.26 9.44 -39.93
C ALA A 1018 22.17 10.61 -39.54
N ALA A 1019 22.95 11.14 -40.47
CA ALA A 1019 23.79 12.31 -40.20
C ALA A 1019 22.92 13.42 -39.58
N PRO A 1020 23.32 14.02 -38.44
CA PRO A 1020 22.48 14.97 -37.71
C PRO A 1020 22.13 16.13 -38.64
N ASN A 1021 20.84 16.27 -38.86
CA ASN A 1021 20.26 17.36 -39.62
C ASN A 1021 19.97 18.51 -38.65
N GLY A 1022 20.99 19.03 -37.96
CA GLY A 1022 20.88 20.21 -37.08
C GLY A 1022 22.06 20.41 -36.10
N PRO A 1023 22.36 21.66 -35.70
CA PRO A 1023 23.36 21.96 -34.67
C PRO A 1023 22.89 21.57 -33.27
N GLU A 1024 23.84 21.40 -32.35
CA GLU A 1024 23.60 21.03 -30.94
C GLU A 1024 22.63 21.99 -30.22
N ASP A 1025 22.75 23.29 -30.51
CA ASP A 1025 21.85 24.34 -30.00
C ASP A 1025 20.36 24.06 -30.34
N LEU A 1026 20.10 23.47 -31.51
CA LEU A 1026 18.74 23.16 -31.96
C LEU A 1026 18.15 21.96 -31.20
N LEU A 1027 18.95 20.90 -31.02
CA LEU A 1027 18.55 19.74 -30.20
C LEU A 1027 18.24 20.17 -28.77
N ARG A 1028 19.08 21.05 -28.23
CA ARG A 1028 18.93 21.58 -26.89
C ARG A 1028 17.63 22.38 -26.69
N ALA A 1029 17.28 23.20 -27.67
CA ALA A 1029 16.02 23.94 -27.62
C ALA A 1029 14.80 22.98 -27.68
N TYR A 1030 14.89 21.90 -28.46
CA TYR A 1030 13.82 20.88 -28.49
C TYR A 1030 13.76 20.02 -27.22
N LEU A 1031 14.89 19.76 -26.54
CA LEU A 1031 14.91 19.16 -25.20
C LEU A 1031 14.18 20.04 -24.18
N LEU A 1032 14.40 21.35 -24.25
CA LEU A 1032 13.69 22.33 -23.41
C LEU A 1032 12.20 22.35 -23.72
N GLU A 1033 11.83 22.31 -25.00
CA GLU A 1033 10.43 22.21 -25.42
C GLU A 1033 9.74 20.99 -24.81
N LYS A 1034 10.31 19.79 -24.99
CA LYS A 1034 9.74 18.55 -24.43
C LYS A 1034 9.66 18.59 -22.90
N ALA A 1035 10.67 19.15 -22.21
CA ALA A 1035 10.63 19.28 -20.76
C ALA A 1035 9.53 20.25 -20.26
N LEU A 1036 9.26 21.34 -21.00
CA LEU A 1036 8.16 22.27 -20.69
C LEU A 1036 6.79 21.63 -20.92
N TYR A 1037 6.66 20.79 -21.95
CA TYR A 1037 5.46 19.98 -22.18
C TYR A 1037 5.19 19.04 -21.00
N GLU A 1038 6.21 18.28 -20.59
CA GLU A 1038 6.12 17.34 -19.47
C GLU A 1038 5.78 18.07 -18.16
N LEU A 1039 6.36 19.24 -17.91
CA LEU A 1039 6.01 20.07 -16.75
C LEU A 1039 4.51 20.39 -16.75
N GLN A 1040 3.98 20.88 -17.88
CA GLN A 1040 2.57 21.20 -17.97
C GLN A 1040 1.69 19.97 -17.81
N TYR A 1041 2.10 18.83 -18.37
CA TYR A 1041 1.39 17.55 -18.22
C TYR A 1041 1.34 17.10 -16.75
N GLU A 1042 2.48 17.06 -16.05
CA GLU A 1042 2.52 16.61 -14.65
C GLU A 1042 1.76 17.56 -13.72
N LEU A 1043 1.88 18.87 -13.93
CA LEU A 1043 1.10 19.85 -13.16
C LEU A 1043 -0.41 19.62 -13.28
N ASN A 1044 -0.88 19.13 -14.44
CA ASN A 1044 -2.30 18.89 -14.66
C ASN A 1044 -2.79 17.52 -14.19
N ASN A 1045 -1.94 16.50 -14.22
CA ASN A 1045 -2.35 15.12 -13.97
C ASN A 1045 -1.76 14.52 -12.69
N ARG A 1046 -0.48 14.79 -12.37
CA ARG A 1046 0.25 14.22 -11.22
C ARG A 1046 1.19 15.26 -10.60
N PRO A 1047 0.69 16.25 -9.84
CA PRO A 1047 1.51 17.38 -9.37
C PRO A 1047 2.78 16.97 -8.59
N GLY A 1048 2.75 15.86 -7.84
CA GLY A 1048 3.93 15.33 -7.12
C GLY A 1048 5.05 14.78 -8.02
N TRP A 1049 4.81 14.62 -9.32
CA TRP A 1049 5.82 14.22 -10.32
C TRP A 1049 6.45 15.42 -11.04
N ALA A 1050 5.98 16.65 -10.77
CA ALA A 1050 6.49 17.87 -11.41
C ALA A 1050 7.97 18.16 -11.10
N GLU A 1051 8.53 17.56 -10.05
CA GLU A 1051 9.96 17.67 -9.71
C GLU A 1051 10.89 17.28 -10.88
N ILE A 1052 10.57 16.18 -11.58
CA ILE A 1052 11.41 15.62 -12.65
C ILE A 1052 11.58 16.62 -13.81
N PRO A 1053 10.49 17.17 -14.39
CA PRO A 1053 10.63 18.19 -15.42
C PRO A 1053 11.16 19.52 -14.87
N LEU A 1054 10.87 19.92 -13.61
CA LEU A 1054 11.43 21.14 -13.01
C LEU A 1054 12.97 21.10 -12.96
N ARG A 1055 13.54 20.03 -12.38
CA ARG A 1055 14.99 19.83 -12.33
C ARG A 1055 15.58 19.71 -13.73
N GLY A 1056 14.89 18.99 -14.62
CA GLY A 1056 15.30 18.81 -16.01
C GLY A 1056 15.43 20.12 -16.79
N ILE A 1057 14.49 21.05 -16.60
CA ILE A 1057 14.52 22.39 -17.21
C ILE A 1057 15.64 23.22 -16.58
N LEU A 1058 15.78 23.24 -15.26
CA LEU A 1058 16.83 24.00 -14.58
C LEU A 1058 18.24 23.56 -15.02
N LYS A 1059 18.50 22.24 -15.13
CA LYS A 1059 19.76 21.70 -15.67
C LYS A 1059 20.02 22.21 -17.11
N LEU A 1060 19.01 22.14 -17.97
CA LEU A 1060 19.09 22.68 -19.34
C LEU A 1060 19.31 24.20 -19.39
N LEU A 1061 18.89 24.97 -18.39
CA LEU A 1061 19.13 26.42 -18.35
C LEU A 1061 20.53 26.76 -17.80
N ASP A 1062 21.07 25.97 -16.89
CA ASP A 1062 22.40 26.18 -16.32
C ASP A 1062 23.53 25.85 -17.28
N GLU A 1063 23.36 24.82 -18.11
CA GLU A 1063 24.29 24.51 -19.22
C GLU A 1063 24.46 25.71 -20.19
N HIS A 1064 23.50 26.66 -20.21
CA HIS A 1064 23.49 27.80 -21.14
C HIS A 1064 24.53 28.83 -20.74
N ARG A 1065 24.67 28.96 -19.42
CA ARG A 1065 25.60 29.85 -18.78
C ARG A 1065 27.04 29.45 -19.09
N THR A 1066 27.34 28.16 -19.16
CA THR A 1066 28.69 27.64 -19.41
C THR A 1066 29.14 27.88 -20.86
N GLU A 1067 28.25 27.73 -21.83
CA GLU A 1067 28.54 27.94 -23.26
C GLU A 1067 28.59 29.42 -23.64
N ALA A 1068 27.68 30.26 -23.16
CA ALA A 1068 27.73 31.72 -23.37
C ALA A 1068 29.00 32.36 -22.77
N THR A 1069 29.50 31.81 -21.66
CA THR A 1069 30.77 32.25 -21.04
C THR A 1069 31.98 31.81 -21.87
N ARG A 1070 31.95 30.63 -22.51
CA ARG A 1070 33.00 30.16 -23.44
C ARG A 1070 33.00 30.93 -24.77
N ALA A 1071 31.83 31.24 -25.34
CA ALA A 1071 31.71 32.02 -26.57
C ALA A 1071 32.23 33.47 -26.43
N ASN A 1072 32.06 34.09 -25.26
CA ASN A 1072 32.61 35.42 -24.96
C ASN A 1072 34.13 35.43 -24.70
N HIS A 1073 34.75 34.28 -24.37
CA HIS A 1073 36.20 34.17 -24.23
C HIS A 1073 36.92 33.80 -25.54
N GLY A 1074 36.19 33.37 -26.58
CA GLY A 1074 36.71 33.08 -27.92
C GLY A 1074 36.72 34.26 -28.91
N LYS A 1075 36.24 35.45 -28.49
CA LYS A 1075 36.27 36.71 -29.26
C LYS A 1075 37.09 37.81 -28.57
N ARG A 1076 38.19 37.45 -27.91
CA ARG A 1076 39.24 38.40 -27.48
C ARG A 1076 40.61 37.99 -27.98
#